data_AF-A0A941Q3L8-F1
#
_entry.id   AF-A0A941Q3L8-F1
#
_cell.length_a   1.000
_cell.length_b   1.000
_cell.length_c   1.000
_cell.angle_alpha   90.00
_cell.angle_beta   90.00
_cell.angle_gamma   90.00
#
_symmetry.space_group_name_H-M   'P 1'
#
loop_
_entity.id
_entity.type
_entity.pdbx_description
1 polymer ?
#
loop_
_entity_poly.entity_id
_entity_poly.type
_entity_poly.pdbx_seq_one_letter_code
_entity_poly.pdbx_strand_id
1 'polypeptide(L)'
;VRPPFTAEFSCERERAGAPCLPIRPLALRFSAPLARALAEQVRLQPAGGGAAIAPKFDKDDKREETQSIAFPTPLAENARYSVVLPAGLKDNSGRPLANAASFPLAVATGDAPPIAKFAAAPFGIVEREGAGAVLPVTLRHVQGELRPSTGEVGSGGIVRSRRLDGDAEVLAWYAKVLKHHETRLSAKELGRPQGEWFEAVEERDAKGRVLKRRVEKYIATREVSLLAADTQAQRLELPQLAGGDPRPFEVVGIPLAQPGFHVVEIESRRLGEALLDKKAPMFVRTAVLATNLGVHVKIGRENALVWVTSLDRGAPVAGAEVAVNDCRGRRLWAGKTDANGIAKVAQALVEEGECPADAGFFVTARASDDMAFVFSSWQKGIEPWRFAHPVASGPEAELRAHTVFDRTLLRAGETVAMKHFVRSETAAGLANLEAKALPDRAIVVHEGSGEEIELPLAWNGTRSATSKWNIPATAKLGSYRVLLQRSNDDERLQRRWDSGDFRVEEFRVPLVDARVSGPKEIPIAPAALDLAVQLSFLSGGAMGNAPIKASALLRPRTAGMAGFDEFSFQPPRGATAAEPDDDDAPRSEGKLVADKLAATTDKAGAATVALKNLPKIERASELLAELTYNDPNGELQTVATTLKLWPAAVVPGIRAASWASARGKVAFTALALDTAGKPLKGQALEVRARLAQVISTRKRIVGGFYAYDNRTEVKELGSLCNGVSDDRGQLACEATLDTAGQVELIVAAKDAGGRIAEAATGVWVTRHGELWFAQDNDDRVDLLPEKKRYEPGETAKLQLRMPFRSATALVAIEREGIMDTRVVTLRGDDPTIEVKIEKGWAPNVYVSVLALRGRIREVPWYSLFQWGWKQPLAWWRAYRDEGPDYQPPTAMVDLAKPAFKLGVAALQVGLAEHELQVKVSADQPQYAVRQTAKARIQVTHAGQPLAGTEVAFAAVDEGLLALRGNDSWDLLHAMLRQRAWGVATATGQSEIVGRRHYGRKAVAAGGGGGKGGTRELFDTLLVWKERITLDARGEAVVEVPLNDSLTSFRLVAIADDGAQRFGSGATSIRVTQ
;
A
#
# COMPACT_ATOMS: atom_id res chain seq x y z
N VAL A 1 6.34 -57.94 -3.65
CA VAL A 1 5.00 -58.37 -4.13
C VAL A 1 4.17 -57.12 -4.37
N ARG A 2 3.63 -56.91 -5.60
CA ARG A 2 2.77 -55.74 -5.86
C ARG A 2 1.43 -55.93 -5.14
N PRO A 3 0.88 -54.90 -4.46
CA PRO A 3 -0.40 -55.01 -3.76
C PRO A 3 -1.54 -55.35 -4.73
N PRO A 4 -2.58 -56.09 -4.31
CA PRO A 4 -3.68 -56.49 -5.18
C PRO A 4 -4.42 -55.28 -5.78
N PHE A 5 -4.93 -55.44 -7.00
CA PHE A 5 -5.79 -54.42 -7.63
C PHE A 5 -7.17 -54.44 -6.97
N THR A 6 -7.54 -53.37 -6.28
CA THR A 6 -8.79 -53.25 -5.51
C THR A 6 -9.49 -51.93 -5.82
N ALA A 7 -10.81 -51.92 -5.61
CA ALA A 7 -11.65 -50.73 -5.69
C ALA A 7 -12.21 -50.40 -4.31
N GLU A 8 -11.92 -49.21 -3.82
CA GLU A 8 -12.37 -48.68 -2.53
C GLU A 8 -13.47 -47.65 -2.75
N PHE A 9 -14.62 -47.84 -2.09
CA PHE A 9 -15.72 -46.89 -2.10
C PHE A 9 -15.56 -45.90 -0.96
N SER A 10 -15.74 -44.61 -1.24
CA SER A 10 -15.75 -43.56 -0.24
C SER A 10 -16.93 -42.60 -0.43
N CYS A 11 -17.46 -42.12 0.69
CA CYS A 11 -18.47 -41.07 0.72
C CYS A 11 -18.38 -40.29 2.04
N GLU A 12 -18.76 -39.02 2.02
CA GLU A 12 -18.95 -38.24 3.24
C GLU A 12 -20.28 -38.59 3.90
N ARG A 13 -20.32 -38.59 5.23
CA ARG A 13 -21.49 -38.88 6.06
C ARG A 13 -21.59 -37.81 7.14
N GLU A 14 -22.82 -37.53 7.59
CA GLU A 14 -23.05 -36.59 8.69
C GLU A 14 -22.42 -37.08 10.01
N ARG A 15 -22.51 -38.39 10.27
CA ARG A 15 -21.90 -39.06 11.44
C ARG A 15 -21.55 -40.50 11.11
N ALA A 16 -20.75 -41.12 11.99
CA ALA A 16 -20.42 -42.54 11.87
C ALA A 16 -21.71 -43.39 11.83
N GLY A 17 -21.82 -44.28 10.83
CA GLY A 17 -22.98 -45.15 10.65
C GLY A 17 -24.17 -44.52 9.89
N ALA A 18 -24.15 -43.23 9.56
CA ALA A 18 -25.20 -42.60 8.75
C ALA A 18 -25.06 -42.95 7.24
N PRO A 19 -26.15 -42.86 6.45
CA PRO A 19 -26.09 -42.87 5.00
C PRO A 19 -25.18 -41.76 4.42
N CYS A 20 -24.74 -41.91 3.17
CA CYS A 20 -23.89 -40.94 2.50
C CYS A 20 -24.63 -39.60 2.26
N LEU A 21 -23.91 -38.49 2.26
CA LEU A 21 -24.49 -37.17 1.99
C LEU A 21 -24.88 -37.03 0.51
N PRO A 22 -26.13 -36.67 0.18
CA PRO A 22 -26.58 -36.55 -1.21
C PRO A 22 -25.91 -35.39 -1.97
N ILE A 23 -25.41 -34.37 -1.24
CA ILE A 23 -24.74 -33.20 -1.81
C ILE A 23 -23.22 -33.38 -2.00
N ARG A 24 -22.67 -34.54 -1.63
CA ARG A 24 -21.25 -34.89 -1.77
C ARG A 24 -21.09 -36.05 -2.74
N PRO A 25 -20.01 -36.07 -3.54
CA PRO A 25 -19.83 -37.11 -4.53
C PRO A 25 -19.62 -38.45 -3.84
N LEU A 26 -20.27 -39.48 -4.35
CA LEU A 26 -19.86 -40.86 -4.09
C LEU A 26 -18.66 -41.15 -4.99
N ALA A 27 -17.57 -41.65 -4.42
CA ALA A 27 -16.33 -41.86 -5.14
C ALA A 27 -15.87 -43.31 -5.06
N LEU A 28 -15.19 -43.74 -6.12
CA LEU A 28 -14.45 -44.99 -6.16
C LEU A 28 -12.97 -44.67 -6.42
N ARG A 29 -12.09 -45.22 -5.60
CA ARG A 29 -10.64 -45.16 -5.79
C ARG A 29 -10.11 -46.54 -6.08
N PHE A 30 -9.29 -46.65 -7.11
CA PHE A 30 -8.63 -47.88 -7.50
C PHE A 30 -7.19 -47.88 -6.98
N SER A 31 -6.69 -49.04 -6.54
CA SER A 31 -5.32 -49.15 -6.01
C SER A 31 -4.22 -49.06 -7.09
N ALA A 32 -4.61 -49.06 -8.37
CA ALA A 32 -3.74 -48.86 -9.53
C ALA A 32 -4.50 -48.21 -10.71
N PRO A 33 -3.82 -47.57 -11.68
CA PRO A 33 -4.48 -46.98 -12.85
C PRO A 33 -5.13 -48.02 -13.74
N LEU A 34 -6.29 -47.67 -14.31
CA LEU A 34 -6.97 -48.42 -15.36
C LEU A 34 -7.31 -47.50 -16.53
N ALA A 35 -7.60 -48.09 -17.68
CA ALA A 35 -8.06 -47.35 -18.87
C ALA A 35 -9.32 -46.55 -18.54
N ARG A 36 -9.32 -45.27 -18.88
CA ARG A 36 -10.44 -44.35 -18.63
C ARG A 36 -11.74 -44.83 -19.25
N ALA A 37 -11.69 -45.40 -20.47
CA ALA A 37 -12.85 -45.97 -21.15
C ALA A 37 -13.53 -47.10 -20.35
N LEU A 38 -12.78 -47.83 -19.50
CA LEU A 38 -13.34 -48.85 -18.61
C LEU A 38 -13.90 -48.21 -17.33
N ALA A 39 -13.23 -47.19 -16.78
CA ALA A 39 -13.72 -46.44 -15.63
C ALA A 39 -15.04 -45.69 -15.94
N GLU A 40 -15.19 -45.18 -17.17
CA GLU A 40 -16.39 -44.52 -17.68
C GLU A 40 -17.60 -45.45 -17.81
N GLN A 41 -17.41 -46.77 -17.79
CA GLN A 41 -18.50 -47.76 -17.84
C GLN A 41 -19.07 -48.09 -16.46
N VAL A 42 -18.44 -47.63 -15.37
CA VAL A 42 -18.99 -47.78 -14.03
C VAL A 42 -20.31 -47.03 -13.90
N ARG A 43 -21.30 -47.61 -13.22
CA ARG A 43 -22.65 -47.03 -13.07
C ARG A 43 -23.08 -46.98 -11.62
N LEU A 44 -23.79 -45.92 -11.25
CA LEU A 44 -24.55 -45.84 -10.01
C LEU A 44 -26.03 -46.05 -10.34
N GLN A 45 -26.56 -47.22 -9.98
CA GLN A 45 -27.92 -47.64 -10.33
C GLN A 45 -28.89 -47.33 -9.18
N PRO A 46 -29.94 -46.50 -9.40
CA PRO A 46 -30.98 -46.29 -8.39
C PRO A 46 -31.83 -47.56 -8.17
N ALA A 47 -32.11 -47.90 -6.91
CA ALA A 47 -32.90 -49.08 -6.57
C ALA A 47 -34.41 -48.93 -6.87
N GLY A 48 -34.91 -47.69 -6.96
CA GLY A 48 -36.33 -47.38 -7.21
C GLY A 48 -36.77 -47.44 -8.68
N GLY A 49 -35.90 -47.90 -9.59
CA GLY A 49 -36.14 -47.85 -11.04
C GLY A 49 -35.90 -46.44 -11.60
N GLY A 50 -34.79 -46.27 -12.32
CA GLY A 50 -34.37 -44.99 -12.90
C GLY A 50 -33.12 -45.16 -13.75
N ALA A 51 -32.75 -44.12 -14.52
CA ALA A 51 -31.58 -44.16 -15.37
C ALA A 51 -30.29 -44.32 -14.55
N ALA A 52 -29.40 -45.21 -15.01
CA ALA A 52 -28.09 -45.42 -14.42
C ALA A 52 -27.23 -44.16 -14.54
N ILE A 53 -26.64 -43.70 -13.44
CA ILE A 53 -25.83 -42.47 -13.40
C ILE A 53 -24.37 -42.81 -13.74
N ALA A 54 -23.80 -42.12 -14.71
CA ALA A 54 -22.39 -42.26 -15.10
C ALA A 54 -21.47 -41.38 -14.25
N PRO A 55 -20.18 -41.75 -14.07
CA PRO A 55 -19.19 -40.91 -13.39
C PRO A 55 -18.89 -39.64 -14.18
N LYS A 56 -18.51 -38.58 -13.47
CA LYS A 56 -18.14 -37.26 -14.02
C LYS A 56 -16.62 -37.09 -14.00
N PHE A 57 -16.06 -36.59 -15.11
CA PHE A 57 -14.67 -36.17 -15.24
C PHE A 57 -14.59 -34.67 -15.55
N ASP A 58 -13.43 -34.06 -15.28
CA ASP A 58 -13.17 -32.68 -15.68
C ASP A 58 -13.11 -32.56 -17.21
N LYS A 59 -13.65 -31.47 -17.78
CA LYS A 59 -13.66 -31.24 -19.23
C LYS A 59 -12.24 -31.02 -19.77
N ASP A 60 -11.33 -30.53 -18.93
CA ASP A 60 -9.94 -30.26 -19.31
C ASP A 60 -9.01 -31.46 -19.05
N ASP A 61 -9.49 -32.53 -18.41
CA ASP A 61 -8.71 -33.75 -18.19
C ASP A 61 -8.71 -34.61 -19.46
N LYS A 62 -7.56 -34.69 -20.12
CA LYS A 62 -7.34 -35.46 -21.37
C LYS A 62 -6.61 -36.79 -21.16
N ARG A 63 -6.42 -37.24 -19.91
CA ARG A 63 -5.69 -38.49 -19.63
C ARG A 63 -6.47 -39.72 -20.09
N GLU A 64 -5.75 -40.71 -20.61
CA GLU A 64 -6.30 -42.00 -21.06
C GLU A 64 -6.41 -43.04 -19.93
N GLU A 65 -5.82 -42.76 -18.76
CA GLU A 65 -5.88 -43.59 -17.57
C GLU A 65 -6.37 -42.80 -16.35
N THR A 66 -7.02 -43.49 -15.41
CA THR A 66 -7.47 -42.90 -14.14
C THR A 66 -7.31 -43.89 -12.99
N GLN A 67 -7.21 -43.36 -11.76
CA GLN A 67 -7.23 -44.12 -10.51
C GLN A 67 -8.47 -43.80 -9.66
N SER A 68 -9.36 -42.92 -10.11
CA SER A 68 -10.53 -42.53 -9.35
C SER A 68 -11.68 -42.09 -10.23
N ILE A 69 -12.90 -42.35 -9.76
CA ILE A 69 -14.14 -41.84 -10.35
C ILE A 69 -15.00 -41.20 -9.26
N ALA A 70 -15.84 -40.26 -9.66
CA ALA A 70 -16.84 -39.63 -8.81
C ALA A 70 -18.16 -39.49 -9.56
N PHE A 71 -19.28 -39.67 -8.87
CA PHE A 71 -20.61 -39.47 -9.45
C PHE A 71 -21.05 -37.99 -9.30
N PRO A 72 -21.87 -37.47 -10.25
CA PRO A 72 -22.37 -36.10 -10.18
C PRO A 72 -23.29 -35.89 -8.96
N THR A 73 -23.24 -34.68 -8.40
CA THR A 73 -24.08 -34.23 -7.30
C THR A 73 -24.98 -33.06 -7.74
N PRO A 74 -26.10 -32.79 -7.03
CA PRO A 74 -26.66 -33.57 -5.90
C PRO A 74 -27.34 -34.87 -6.36
N LEU A 75 -27.24 -35.91 -5.53
CA LEU A 75 -28.03 -37.14 -5.64
C LEU A 75 -29.40 -36.97 -4.96
N ALA A 76 -30.35 -37.87 -5.22
CA ALA A 76 -31.66 -37.83 -4.58
C ALA A 76 -31.51 -38.13 -3.08
N GLU A 77 -32.23 -37.40 -2.22
CA GLU A 77 -32.22 -37.63 -0.77
C GLU A 77 -32.95 -38.93 -0.40
N ASN A 78 -32.53 -39.60 0.68
CA ASN A 78 -33.09 -40.88 1.16
C ASN A 78 -33.20 -41.99 0.10
N ALA A 79 -32.37 -41.94 -0.94
CA ALA A 79 -32.38 -42.91 -2.02
C ALA A 79 -31.34 -44.02 -1.82
N ARG A 80 -31.70 -45.23 -2.24
CA ARG A 80 -30.79 -46.38 -2.30
C ARG A 80 -30.24 -46.53 -3.71
N TYR A 81 -28.95 -46.81 -3.79
CA TYR A 81 -28.21 -47.02 -5.02
C TYR A 81 -27.38 -48.29 -4.95
N SER A 82 -26.93 -48.76 -6.12
CA SER A 82 -25.95 -49.83 -6.24
C SER A 82 -24.84 -49.40 -7.18
N VAL A 83 -23.59 -49.49 -6.74
CA VAL A 83 -22.42 -49.23 -7.59
C VAL A 83 -22.14 -50.49 -8.41
N VAL A 84 -22.24 -50.39 -9.73
CA VAL A 84 -22.07 -51.50 -10.68
C VAL A 84 -20.79 -51.27 -11.47
N LEU A 85 -19.86 -52.22 -11.42
CA LEU A 85 -18.62 -52.21 -12.20
C LEU A 85 -18.80 -53.05 -13.48
N PRO A 86 -18.07 -52.73 -14.58
CA PRO A 86 -18.08 -53.58 -15.76
C PRO A 86 -17.42 -54.94 -15.46
N ALA A 87 -17.92 -55.99 -16.13
CA ALA A 87 -17.38 -57.34 -15.97
C ALA A 87 -15.93 -57.43 -16.45
N GLY A 88 -15.10 -58.20 -15.74
CA GLY A 88 -13.71 -58.45 -16.14
C GLY A 88 -12.77 -57.23 -16.03
N LEU A 89 -13.09 -56.26 -15.16
CA LEU A 89 -12.27 -55.07 -14.93
C LEU A 89 -10.82 -55.43 -14.57
N LYS A 90 -9.86 -54.89 -15.33
CA LYS A 90 -8.42 -55.06 -15.13
C LYS A 90 -7.74 -53.69 -15.06
N ASP A 91 -6.62 -53.63 -14.34
CA ASP A 91 -5.74 -52.47 -14.37
C ASP A 91 -4.85 -52.44 -15.63
N ASN A 92 -4.07 -51.38 -15.81
CA ASN A 92 -3.18 -51.23 -16.97
C ASN A 92 -2.04 -52.28 -17.01
N SER A 93 -1.85 -53.05 -15.95
CA SER A 93 -0.92 -54.19 -15.88
C SER A 93 -1.63 -55.55 -16.11
N GLY A 94 -2.91 -55.55 -16.47
CA GLY A 94 -3.70 -56.76 -16.74
C GLY A 94 -4.17 -57.52 -15.49
N ARG A 95 -4.02 -56.95 -14.29
CA ARG A 95 -4.41 -57.61 -13.03
C ARG A 95 -5.94 -57.52 -12.85
N PRO A 96 -6.64 -58.63 -12.58
CA PRO A 96 -8.08 -58.60 -12.32
C PRO A 96 -8.38 -57.93 -10.97
N LEU A 97 -9.57 -57.33 -10.88
CA LEU A 97 -10.06 -56.71 -9.64
C LEU A 97 -10.27 -57.78 -8.54
N ALA A 98 -9.44 -57.74 -7.50
CA ALA A 98 -9.41 -58.76 -6.46
C ALA A 98 -10.68 -58.77 -5.59
N ASN A 99 -11.33 -57.62 -5.40
CA ASN A 99 -12.58 -57.49 -4.64
C ASN A 99 -13.82 -57.33 -5.54
N ALA A 100 -13.81 -57.89 -6.75
CA ALA A 100 -14.95 -57.84 -7.67
C ALA A 100 -16.25 -58.38 -7.06
N ALA A 101 -16.17 -59.37 -6.17
CA ALA A 101 -17.33 -59.94 -5.46
C ALA A 101 -18.04 -58.96 -4.51
N SER A 102 -17.41 -57.83 -4.14
CA SER A 102 -18.05 -56.76 -3.36
C SER A 102 -19.00 -55.89 -4.20
N PHE A 103 -19.06 -56.12 -5.51
CA PHE A 103 -19.88 -55.37 -6.45
C PHE A 103 -20.93 -56.30 -7.09
N PRO A 104 -22.19 -55.85 -7.25
CA PRO A 104 -22.63 -54.47 -7.09
C PRO A 104 -22.79 -54.05 -5.62
N LEU A 105 -22.20 -52.90 -5.26
CA LEU A 105 -22.10 -52.44 -3.86
C LEU A 105 -23.34 -51.59 -3.51
N ALA A 106 -24.14 -52.06 -2.54
CA ALA A 106 -25.29 -51.32 -2.04
C ALA A 106 -24.85 -50.09 -1.23
N VAL A 107 -25.37 -48.92 -1.59
CA VAL A 107 -25.10 -47.64 -0.92
C VAL A 107 -26.40 -46.87 -0.76
N ALA A 108 -26.50 -46.05 0.26
CA ALA A 108 -27.68 -45.22 0.49
C ALA A 108 -27.25 -43.77 0.74
N THR A 109 -28.10 -42.86 0.29
CA THR A 109 -28.01 -41.44 0.60
C THR A 109 -29.02 -41.09 1.68
N GLY A 110 -28.68 -40.15 2.56
CA GLY A 110 -29.56 -39.64 3.61
C GLY A 110 -30.21 -38.32 3.21
N ASP A 111 -30.75 -37.60 4.18
CA ASP A 111 -31.20 -36.22 4.02
C ASP A 111 -30.00 -35.29 3.70
N ALA A 112 -30.25 -34.21 2.98
CA ALA A 112 -29.31 -33.11 2.94
C ALA A 112 -29.25 -32.44 4.33
N PRO A 113 -28.06 -32.11 4.88
CA PRO A 113 -27.97 -31.53 6.22
C PRO A 113 -28.78 -30.24 6.36
N PRO A 114 -29.54 -30.03 7.44
CA PRO A 114 -30.29 -28.79 7.66
C PRO A 114 -29.35 -27.59 7.80
N ILE A 115 -29.81 -26.41 7.38
CA ILE A 115 -29.03 -25.17 7.44
C ILE A 115 -29.94 -24.04 7.92
N ALA A 116 -29.45 -23.26 8.89
CA ALA A 116 -29.83 -21.86 9.06
C ALA A 116 -28.54 -21.04 9.08
N LYS A 117 -28.42 -20.07 8.17
CA LYS A 117 -27.21 -19.24 8.04
C LYS A 117 -27.56 -17.82 7.66
N PHE A 118 -27.21 -16.86 8.52
CA PHE A 118 -27.32 -15.43 8.21
C PHE A 118 -26.35 -15.03 7.10
N ALA A 119 -26.73 -14.05 6.29
CA ALA A 119 -25.87 -13.51 5.23
C ALA A 119 -24.62 -12.79 5.78
N ALA A 120 -24.69 -12.26 7.01
CA ALA A 120 -23.55 -11.79 7.78
C ALA A 120 -23.66 -12.27 9.23
N ALA A 121 -22.57 -12.85 9.73
CA ALA A 121 -22.38 -13.24 11.13
C ALA A 121 -20.86 -13.23 11.41
N PRO A 122 -20.41 -12.84 12.61
CA PRO A 122 -21.21 -12.50 13.79
C PRO A 122 -21.88 -11.12 13.77
N PHE A 123 -21.54 -10.24 12.82
CA PHE A 123 -22.11 -8.91 12.70
C PHE A 123 -22.31 -8.48 11.24
N GLY A 124 -23.25 -7.57 10.97
CA GLY A 124 -23.36 -6.83 9.71
C GLY A 124 -24.31 -5.63 9.79
N ILE A 125 -24.18 -4.69 8.85
CA ILE A 125 -25.07 -3.54 8.72
C ILE A 125 -26.09 -3.80 7.59
N VAL A 126 -27.36 -3.59 7.89
CA VAL A 126 -28.44 -3.61 6.89
C VAL A 126 -29.02 -2.21 6.74
N GLU A 127 -29.11 -1.77 5.48
CA GLU A 127 -29.69 -0.49 5.13
C GLU A 127 -31.19 -0.49 5.45
N ARG A 128 -31.67 0.58 6.09
CA ARG A 128 -33.10 0.84 6.31
C ARG A 128 -33.68 1.57 5.10
N GLU A 129 -34.68 0.97 4.45
CA GLU A 129 -35.47 1.62 3.40
C GLU A 129 -36.90 1.86 3.90
N GLY A 130 -37.32 3.12 3.96
CA GLY A 130 -38.66 3.47 4.44
C GLY A 130 -38.90 3.04 5.89
N ALA A 131 -39.91 2.19 6.12
CA ALA A 131 -40.39 1.83 7.46
C ALA A 131 -39.62 0.69 8.15
N GLY A 132 -38.61 0.07 7.53
CA GLY A 132 -37.87 -1.03 8.16
C GLY A 132 -36.61 -1.48 7.43
N ALA A 133 -35.95 -2.49 7.98
CA ALA A 133 -34.82 -3.17 7.35
C ALA A 133 -35.08 -4.68 7.25
N VAL A 134 -34.39 -5.37 6.35
CA VAL A 134 -34.58 -6.81 6.14
C VAL A 134 -33.25 -7.53 6.29
N LEU A 135 -33.18 -8.47 7.23
CA LEU A 135 -32.02 -9.32 7.47
C LEU A 135 -32.14 -10.64 6.69
N PRO A 136 -31.27 -10.91 5.70
CA PRO A 136 -31.34 -12.15 4.93
C PRO A 136 -30.79 -13.35 5.72
N VAL A 137 -31.54 -14.45 5.70
CA VAL A 137 -31.15 -15.75 6.26
C VAL A 137 -31.40 -16.85 5.22
N THR A 138 -30.41 -17.72 5.07
CA THR A 138 -30.51 -18.93 4.24
C THR A 138 -31.02 -20.09 5.08
N LEU A 139 -32.09 -20.74 4.64
CA LEU A 139 -32.71 -21.88 5.29
C LEU A 139 -32.74 -23.11 4.36
N ARG A 140 -32.49 -24.29 4.94
CA ARG A 140 -32.72 -25.60 4.31
C ARG A 140 -33.15 -26.61 5.36
N HIS A 141 -34.22 -27.35 5.07
CA HIS A 141 -34.79 -28.39 5.94
C HIS A 141 -35.09 -27.92 7.37
N VAL A 142 -35.31 -26.62 7.58
CA VAL A 142 -35.69 -26.02 8.88
C VAL A 142 -36.90 -25.09 8.74
N GLN A 143 -37.36 -24.84 7.50
CA GLN A 143 -38.42 -23.89 7.20
C GLN A 143 -39.74 -24.25 7.90
N GLY A 144 -40.15 -25.52 7.85
CA GLY A 144 -41.40 -25.97 8.50
C GLY A 144 -41.35 -25.94 10.04
N GLU A 145 -40.15 -25.99 10.63
CA GLU A 145 -39.95 -25.80 12.08
C GLU A 145 -40.04 -24.31 12.46
N LEU A 146 -39.45 -23.44 11.63
CA LEU A 146 -39.40 -21.99 11.87
C LEU A 146 -40.65 -21.23 11.39
N ARG A 147 -41.55 -21.89 10.65
CA ARG A 147 -42.79 -21.35 10.07
C ARG A 147 -43.94 -22.35 10.23
N PRO A 148 -44.49 -22.55 11.44
CA PRO A 148 -45.66 -23.42 11.62
C PRO A 148 -46.86 -22.89 10.82
N SER A 149 -47.65 -23.81 10.28
CA SER A 149 -48.92 -23.47 9.62
C SER A 149 -49.96 -23.01 10.66
N THR A 150 -50.88 -22.11 10.27
CA THR A 150 -51.92 -21.62 11.20
C THR A 150 -52.76 -22.78 11.73
N GLY A 151 -52.64 -23.07 13.03
CA GLY A 151 -53.36 -24.15 13.72
C GLY A 151 -52.46 -25.24 14.32
N GLU A 152 -51.17 -25.30 13.97
CA GLU A 152 -50.21 -26.21 14.61
C GLU A 152 -49.57 -25.56 15.84
N VAL A 153 -49.96 -26.03 17.03
CA VAL A 153 -49.27 -25.69 18.28
C VAL A 153 -47.97 -26.48 18.36
N GLY A 154 -46.83 -25.81 18.16
CA GLY A 154 -45.55 -26.21 18.75
C GLY A 154 -44.57 -27.04 17.92
N SER A 155 -44.24 -26.66 16.68
CA SER A 155 -43.12 -27.27 15.94
C SER A 155 -41.76 -26.61 16.25
N GLY A 156 -41.29 -26.66 17.50
CA GLY A 156 -39.87 -26.67 17.89
C GLY A 156 -38.96 -25.43 17.70
N GLY A 157 -39.14 -24.60 16.67
CA GLY A 157 -38.18 -23.57 16.26
C GLY A 157 -38.64 -22.15 16.57
N ILE A 158 -37.72 -21.28 16.99
CA ILE A 158 -38.04 -19.91 17.46
C ILE A 158 -37.01 -18.92 16.92
N VAL A 159 -37.48 -17.81 16.36
CA VAL A 159 -36.64 -16.65 16.04
C VAL A 159 -36.86 -15.57 17.09
N ARG A 160 -35.79 -15.12 17.75
CA ARG A 160 -35.83 -14.04 18.74
C ARG A 160 -34.97 -12.86 18.30
N SER A 161 -35.36 -11.65 18.66
CA SER A 161 -34.56 -10.43 18.49
C SER A 161 -34.55 -9.59 19.76
N ARG A 162 -33.38 -9.09 20.12
CA ARG A 162 -33.17 -8.12 21.21
C ARG A 162 -32.63 -6.82 20.61
N ARG A 163 -33.41 -5.74 20.71
CA ARG A 163 -33.01 -4.39 20.29
C ARG A 163 -32.33 -3.63 21.42
N LEU A 164 -31.24 -2.93 21.10
CA LEU A 164 -30.36 -2.23 22.03
C LEU A 164 -30.04 -0.84 21.47
N ASP A 165 -30.07 0.17 22.33
CA ASP A 165 -29.86 1.58 21.94
C ASP A 165 -28.70 2.29 22.67
N GLY A 166 -28.31 1.83 23.86
CA GLY A 166 -27.27 2.47 24.67
C GLY A 166 -25.84 2.07 24.24
N ASP A 167 -24.92 3.03 24.12
CA ASP A 167 -23.55 2.80 23.62
C ASP A 167 -22.82 1.66 24.36
N ALA A 168 -22.77 1.71 25.69
CA ALA A 168 -22.08 0.69 26.50
C ALA A 168 -22.78 -0.67 26.44
N GLU A 169 -24.11 -0.70 26.35
CA GLU A 169 -24.89 -1.93 26.23
C GLU A 169 -24.67 -2.59 24.86
N VAL A 170 -24.71 -1.79 23.78
CA VAL A 170 -24.40 -2.23 22.41
C VAL A 170 -23.00 -2.82 22.35
N LEU A 171 -22.00 -2.14 22.90
CA LEU A 171 -20.62 -2.61 22.91
C LEU A 171 -20.44 -3.92 23.69
N ALA A 172 -21.08 -4.03 24.86
CA ALA A 172 -21.07 -5.26 25.66
C ALA A 172 -21.74 -6.44 24.94
N TRP A 173 -22.88 -6.20 24.28
CA TRP A 173 -23.56 -7.23 23.49
C TRP A 173 -22.81 -7.60 22.21
N TYR A 174 -22.18 -6.63 21.54
CA TYR A 174 -21.30 -6.87 20.41
C TYR A 174 -20.15 -7.82 20.79
N ALA A 175 -19.45 -7.52 21.88
CA ALA A 175 -18.41 -8.38 22.45
C ALA A 175 -18.96 -9.77 22.83
N LYS A 176 -20.15 -9.82 23.46
CA LYS A 176 -20.81 -11.07 23.85
C LYS A 176 -21.14 -11.95 22.64
N VAL A 177 -21.68 -11.38 21.57
CA VAL A 177 -22.02 -12.12 20.33
C VAL A 177 -20.75 -12.64 19.66
N LEU A 178 -19.69 -11.82 19.55
CA LEU A 178 -18.39 -12.23 19.03
C LEU A 178 -17.81 -13.41 19.82
N LYS A 179 -17.76 -13.30 21.16
CA LYS A 179 -17.27 -14.37 22.04
C LYS A 179 -18.07 -15.67 21.88
N HIS A 180 -19.36 -15.58 21.59
CA HIS A 180 -20.26 -16.73 21.42
C HIS A 180 -20.46 -17.18 19.97
N HIS A 181 -19.68 -16.68 19.01
CA HIS A 181 -19.86 -17.04 17.61
C HIS A 181 -19.01 -18.27 17.22
N GLU A 182 -19.66 -19.44 17.14
CA GLU A 182 -19.04 -20.70 16.71
C GLU A 182 -17.80 -21.13 17.52
N THR A 183 -17.73 -20.75 18.80
CA THR A 183 -16.66 -21.09 19.75
C THR A 183 -17.09 -22.16 20.77
N ARG A 184 -16.15 -22.61 21.61
CA ARG A 184 -16.43 -23.35 22.85
C ARG A 184 -15.99 -22.51 24.03
N LEU A 185 -16.82 -22.44 25.07
CA LEU A 185 -16.51 -21.72 26.30
C LEU A 185 -16.50 -22.69 27.47
N SER A 186 -15.72 -22.37 28.49
CA SER A 186 -15.74 -23.20 29.68
C SER A 186 -17.08 -23.06 30.41
N ALA A 187 -17.50 -24.13 31.10
CA ALA A 187 -18.74 -24.10 31.87
C ALA A 187 -18.72 -22.95 32.92
N LYS A 188 -17.55 -22.58 33.44
CA LYS A 188 -17.36 -21.41 34.30
C LYS A 188 -17.66 -20.10 33.58
N GLU A 189 -17.11 -19.91 32.38
CA GLU A 189 -17.35 -18.69 31.59
C GLU A 189 -18.82 -18.52 31.16
N LEU A 190 -19.54 -19.63 31.02
CA LEU A 190 -20.98 -19.67 30.73
C LEU A 190 -21.86 -19.48 31.97
N GLY A 191 -21.26 -19.23 33.14
CA GLY A 191 -21.99 -19.04 34.40
C GLY A 191 -22.69 -20.29 34.92
N ARG A 192 -22.22 -21.50 34.55
CA ARG A 192 -22.78 -22.75 35.08
C ARG A 192 -22.45 -22.90 36.58
N PRO A 193 -23.26 -23.65 37.35
CA PRO A 193 -22.94 -23.97 38.73
C PRO A 193 -21.56 -24.63 38.86
N GLN A 194 -20.85 -24.37 39.96
CA GLN A 194 -19.47 -24.86 40.17
C GLN A 194 -19.32 -26.39 40.05
N GLY A 195 -20.37 -27.15 40.41
CA GLY A 195 -20.40 -28.60 40.26
C GLY A 195 -20.33 -29.09 38.81
N GLU A 196 -20.61 -28.24 37.83
CA GLU A 196 -20.60 -28.56 36.40
C GLU A 196 -19.34 -28.08 35.68
N TRP A 197 -18.39 -27.44 36.38
CA TRP A 197 -17.20 -26.84 35.74
C TRP A 197 -16.22 -27.86 35.18
N PHE A 198 -16.27 -29.10 35.65
CA PHE A 198 -15.27 -30.11 35.32
C PHE A 198 -15.92 -31.42 34.88
N GLU A 199 -15.23 -32.16 34.03
CA GLU A 199 -15.60 -33.53 33.63
C GLU A 199 -14.41 -34.48 33.79
N ALA A 200 -14.70 -35.78 33.91
CA ALA A 200 -13.70 -36.82 34.02
C ALA A 200 -13.42 -37.40 32.63
N VAL A 201 -12.17 -37.29 32.16
CA VAL A 201 -11.71 -37.88 30.90
C VAL A 201 -10.83 -39.09 31.20
N GLU A 202 -11.08 -40.18 30.48
CA GLU A 202 -10.29 -41.41 30.53
C GLU A 202 -9.22 -41.37 29.42
N GLU A 203 -7.94 -41.33 29.80
CA GLU A 203 -6.81 -41.32 28.88
C GLU A 203 -5.98 -42.59 29.08
N ARG A 204 -5.49 -43.20 27.99
CA ARG A 204 -4.64 -44.40 28.10
C ARG A 204 -3.17 -43.99 28.07
N ASP A 205 -2.41 -44.42 29.06
CA ASP A 205 -0.96 -44.21 29.08
C ASP A 205 -0.25 -45.06 28.00
N ALA A 206 1.06 -44.85 27.81
CA ALA A 206 1.88 -45.59 26.85
C ALA A 206 1.93 -47.12 27.11
N LYS A 207 1.39 -47.60 28.25
CA LYS A 207 1.27 -49.01 28.63
C LYS A 207 -0.18 -49.51 28.57
N GLY A 208 -1.11 -48.71 28.05
CA GLY A 208 -2.52 -49.07 27.86
C GLY A 208 -3.39 -48.96 29.12
N ARG A 209 -2.88 -48.44 30.24
CA ARG A 209 -3.64 -48.26 31.49
C ARG A 209 -4.52 -47.02 31.41
N VAL A 210 -5.76 -47.14 31.87
CA VAL A 210 -6.73 -46.04 31.88
C VAL A 210 -6.47 -45.12 33.08
N LEU A 211 -6.11 -43.87 32.82
CA LEU A 211 -5.97 -42.78 33.78
C LEU A 211 -7.21 -41.89 33.71
N LYS A 212 -7.82 -41.61 34.88
CA LYS A 212 -8.94 -40.66 34.99
C LYS A 212 -8.41 -39.30 35.38
N ARG A 213 -8.56 -38.31 34.50
CA ARG A 213 -8.15 -36.93 34.75
C ARG A 213 -9.39 -36.03 34.83
N ARG A 214 -9.43 -35.18 35.85
CA ARG A 214 -10.40 -34.09 35.94
C ARG A 214 -9.92 -32.93 35.06
N VAL A 215 -10.71 -32.58 34.07
CA VAL A 215 -10.44 -31.47 33.14
C VAL A 215 -11.58 -30.48 33.18
N GLU A 216 -11.31 -29.23 32.81
CA GLU A 216 -12.35 -28.22 32.69
C GLU A 216 -13.29 -28.58 31.54
N LYS A 217 -14.61 -28.46 31.78
CA LYS A 217 -15.66 -28.83 30.83
C LYS A 217 -15.91 -27.68 29.86
N TYR A 218 -15.79 -27.95 28.56
CA TYR A 218 -16.03 -26.98 27.49
C TYR A 218 -17.32 -27.29 26.73
N ILE A 219 -18.22 -26.33 26.69
CA ILE A 219 -19.54 -26.44 26.04
C ILE A 219 -19.49 -25.64 24.74
N ALA A 220 -20.01 -26.21 23.64
CA ALA A 220 -20.13 -25.47 22.40
C ALA A 220 -21.17 -24.36 22.56
N THR A 221 -20.81 -23.14 22.16
CA THR A 221 -21.70 -21.98 22.32
C THR A 221 -22.97 -22.06 21.49
N ARG A 222 -23.03 -22.95 20.50
CA ARG A 222 -24.23 -23.26 19.71
C ARG A 222 -25.26 -24.10 20.47
N GLU A 223 -24.92 -24.63 21.64
CA GLU A 223 -25.83 -25.34 22.56
C GLU A 223 -26.47 -24.41 23.60
N VAL A 224 -26.06 -23.14 23.66
CA VAL A 224 -26.48 -22.19 24.70
C VAL A 224 -27.17 -21.00 24.07
N SER A 225 -28.42 -20.74 24.43
CA SER A 225 -29.14 -19.55 23.98
C SER A 225 -28.61 -18.28 24.63
N LEU A 226 -28.47 -17.20 23.85
CA LEU A 226 -28.22 -15.87 24.40
C LEU A 226 -29.51 -15.13 24.77
N LEU A 227 -30.63 -15.44 24.11
CA LEU A 227 -31.86 -14.66 24.17
C LEU A 227 -33.03 -15.35 24.87
N ALA A 228 -32.98 -16.67 25.11
CA ALA A 228 -34.11 -17.41 25.68
C ALA A 228 -34.45 -16.97 27.12
N ALA A 229 -33.45 -16.58 27.90
CA ALA A 229 -33.62 -16.06 29.26
C ALA A 229 -33.71 -14.52 29.32
N ASP A 230 -33.60 -13.83 28.18
CA ASP A 230 -33.68 -12.38 28.11
C ASP A 230 -35.15 -11.94 28.00
N THR A 231 -35.66 -11.32 29.07
CA THR A 231 -37.05 -10.86 29.15
C THR A 231 -37.39 -9.73 28.16
N GLN A 232 -36.37 -9.08 27.59
CA GLN A 232 -36.53 -8.01 26.62
C GLN A 232 -36.35 -8.49 25.16
N ALA A 233 -36.14 -9.79 24.95
CA ALA A 233 -36.12 -10.39 23.62
C ALA A 233 -37.55 -10.64 23.11
N GLN A 234 -37.81 -10.22 21.87
CA GLN A 234 -39.09 -10.39 21.19
C GLN A 234 -39.03 -11.56 20.22
N ARG A 235 -40.13 -12.32 20.12
CA ARG A 235 -40.28 -13.34 19.09
C ARG A 235 -40.57 -12.66 17.74
N LEU A 236 -39.87 -13.08 16.69
CA LEU A 236 -40.10 -12.64 15.31
C LEU A 236 -40.79 -13.74 14.52
N GLU A 237 -41.77 -13.34 13.70
CA GLU A 237 -42.43 -14.23 12.75
C GLU A 237 -41.77 -14.12 11.37
N LEU A 238 -41.50 -15.25 10.73
CA LEU A 238 -40.93 -15.29 9.38
C LEU A 238 -42.05 -15.18 8.33
N PRO A 239 -41.83 -14.45 7.21
CA PRO A 239 -42.83 -14.34 6.14
C PRO A 239 -43.26 -15.70 5.56
N GLN A 240 -44.54 -15.84 5.22
CA GLN A 240 -45.12 -17.03 4.56
C GLN A 240 -44.74 -17.07 3.07
N LEU A 241 -44.65 -18.27 2.49
CA LEU A 241 -44.30 -18.47 1.08
C LEU A 241 -45.46 -18.08 0.15
N ALA A 242 -45.14 -17.35 -0.93
CA ALA A 242 -46.02 -17.27 -2.10
C ALA A 242 -45.83 -18.54 -2.95
N GLY A 243 -46.81 -19.46 -2.96
CA GLY A 243 -46.91 -20.50 -3.98
C GLY A 243 -46.56 -21.95 -3.59
N GLY A 244 -46.53 -22.32 -2.30
CA GLY A 244 -46.61 -23.73 -1.86
C GLY A 244 -45.51 -24.70 -2.31
N ASP A 245 -44.47 -24.25 -3.01
CA ASP A 245 -43.43 -25.09 -3.59
C ASP A 245 -42.30 -25.34 -2.57
N PRO A 246 -42.12 -26.58 -2.06
CA PRO A 246 -41.10 -26.90 -1.07
C PRO A 246 -39.73 -27.01 -1.76
N ARG A 247 -39.10 -25.88 -2.04
CA ARG A 247 -37.72 -25.88 -2.52
C ARG A 247 -36.78 -26.35 -1.40
N PRO A 248 -35.79 -27.21 -1.67
CA PRO A 248 -34.83 -27.71 -0.68
C PRO A 248 -33.89 -26.62 -0.15
N PHE A 249 -33.99 -25.37 -0.62
CA PHE A 249 -33.13 -24.25 -0.24
C PHE A 249 -33.87 -22.92 -0.45
N GLU A 250 -33.86 -22.03 0.54
CA GLU A 250 -34.55 -20.73 0.48
C GLU A 250 -33.72 -19.63 1.14
N VAL A 251 -33.81 -18.40 0.60
CA VAL A 251 -33.32 -17.18 1.25
C VAL A 251 -34.55 -16.39 1.73
N VAL A 252 -34.61 -16.14 3.03
CA VAL A 252 -35.73 -15.49 3.73
C VAL A 252 -35.27 -14.15 4.29
N GLY A 253 -36.11 -13.12 4.18
CA GLY A 253 -35.90 -11.86 4.87
C GLY A 253 -36.56 -11.84 6.25
N ILE A 254 -35.80 -11.59 7.30
CA ILE A 254 -36.31 -11.32 8.65
C ILE A 254 -36.58 -9.80 8.74
N PRO A 255 -37.84 -9.35 8.92
CA PRO A 255 -38.14 -7.94 9.03
C PRO A 255 -37.69 -7.39 10.39
N LEU A 256 -36.95 -6.28 10.36
CA LEU A 256 -36.57 -5.48 11.52
C LEU A 256 -37.35 -4.16 11.48
N ALA A 257 -38.35 -4.05 12.35
CA ALA A 257 -39.31 -2.94 12.33
C ALA A 257 -38.76 -1.62 12.90
N GLN A 258 -37.70 -1.68 13.72
CA GLN A 258 -37.11 -0.51 14.37
C GLN A 258 -35.63 -0.37 13.98
N PRO A 259 -35.12 0.85 13.77
CA PRO A 259 -33.69 1.09 13.59
C PRO A 259 -32.90 0.77 14.87
N GLY A 260 -31.59 0.66 14.74
CA GLY A 260 -30.66 0.42 15.84
C GLY A 260 -30.01 -0.96 15.81
N PHE A 261 -29.39 -1.34 16.92
CA PHE A 261 -28.63 -2.59 17.02
C PHE A 261 -29.53 -3.72 17.52
N HIS A 262 -29.56 -4.83 16.79
CA HIS A 262 -30.36 -6.01 17.07
C HIS A 262 -29.47 -7.23 17.22
N VAL A 263 -29.70 -8.05 18.24
CA VAL A 263 -29.16 -9.41 18.30
C VAL A 263 -30.28 -10.37 17.91
N VAL A 264 -30.08 -11.13 16.84
CA VAL A 264 -31.06 -12.09 16.33
C VAL A 264 -30.55 -13.51 16.54
N GLU A 265 -31.39 -14.37 17.12
CA GLU A 265 -31.07 -15.78 17.39
C GLU A 265 -32.18 -16.70 16.85
N ILE A 266 -31.77 -17.73 16.12
CA ILE A 266 -32.61 -18.82 15.62
C ILE A 266 -32.33 -20.04 16.47
N GLU A 267 -33.37 -20.55 17.11
CA GLU A 267 -33.41 -21.84 17.79
C GLU A 267 -34.01 -22.89 16.86
N SER A 268 -33.31 -24.02 16.65
CA SER A 268 -33.85 -25.16 15.90
C SER A 268 -33.39 -26.49 16.52
N ARG A 269 -34.35 -27.37 16.79
CA ARG A 269 -34.12 -28.74 17.21
C ARG A 269 -33.58 -29.58 16.06
N ARG A 270 -34.08 -29.37 14.84
CA ARG A 270 -33.63 -30.13 13.67
C ARG A 270 -32.16 -29.85 13.34
N LEU A 271 -31.69 -28.61 13.52
CA LEU A 271 -30.26 -28.30 13.44
C LEU A 271 -29.46 -29.04 14.50
N GLY A 272 -29.94 -29.09 15.73
CA GLY A 272 -29.20 -29.72 16.81
C GLY A 272 -29.17 -31.25 16.74
N GLU A 273 -30.24 -31.89 16.29
CA GLU A 273 -30.26 -33.35 16.03
C GLU A 273 -29.27 -33.79 14.93
N ALA A 274 -28.99 -32.88 13.99
CA ALA A 274 -28.08 -33.06 12.88
C ALA A 274 -26.62 -32.72 13.23
N LEU A 275 -26.39 -31.61 13.93
CA LEU A 275 -25.06 -30.98 14.04
C LEU A 275 -24.47 -30.96 15.46
N LEU A 276 -25.21 -31.39 16.50
CA LEU A 276 -24.68 -31.50 17.86
C LEU A 276 -24.48 -32.97 18.25
N ASP A 277 -23.49 -33.22 19.11
CA ASP A 277 -23.22 -34.58 19.64
C ASP A 277 -24.39 -35.12 20.49
N LYS A 278 -25.15 -34.21 21.11
CA LYS A 278 -26.33 -34.50 21.94
C LYS A 278 -27.57 -33.98 21.24
N LYS A 279 -28.67 -34.75 21.31
CA LYS A 279 -29.98 -34.28 20.87
C LYS A 279 -30.47 -33.13 21.76
N ALA A 280 -30.25 -31.90 21.31
CA ALA A 280 -30.64 -30.66 21.98
C ALA A 280 -30.95 -29.59 20.93
N PRO A 281 -31.69 -28.51 21.26
CA PRO A 281 -31.80 -27.36 20.37
C PRO A 281 -30.44 -26.75 20.07
N MET A 282 -30.26 -26.30 18.83
CA MET A 282 -29.09 -25.58 18.39
C MET A 282 -29.43 -24.13 18.07
N PHE A 283 -28.53 -23.23 18.43
CA PHE A 283 -28.70 -21.79 18.31
C PHE A 283 -27.77 -21.22 17.24
N VAL A 284 -28.34 -20.48 16.30
CA VAL A 284 -27.62 -19.71 15.28
C VAL A 284 -27.91 -18.24 15.51
N ARG A 285 -26.88 -17.41 15.63
CA ARG A 285 -27.01 -16.01 16.04
C ARG A 285 -26.20 -15.05 15.20
N THR A 286 -26.66 -13.81 15.13
CA THR A 286 -25.93 -12.69 14.54
C THR A 286 -26.34 -11.38 15.21
N ALA A 287 -25.46 -10.40 15.20
CA ALA A 287 -25.75 -9.02 15.53
C ALA A 287 -25.94 -8.21 14.24
N VAL A 288 -26.89 -7.28 14.24
CA VAL A 288 -27.23 -6.49 13.05
C VAL A 288 -27.50 -5.06 13.45
N LEU A 289 -26.85 -4.12 12.76
CA LEU A 289 -27.20 -2.70 12.85
C LEU A 289 -28.14 -2.36 11.68
N ALA A 290 -29.39 -2.03 12.00
CA ALA A 290 -30.39 -1.57 11.04
C ALA A 290 -30.42 -0.04 11.02
N THR A 291 -29.90 0.59 9.97
CA THR A 291 -29.72 2.05 9.94
C THR A 291 -29.71 2.59 8.51
N ASN A 292 -30.02 3.88 8.33
CA ASN A 292 -29.70 4.65 7.13
C ASN A 292 -28.53 5.63 7.36
N LEU A 293 -27.85 5.60 8.51
CA LEU A 293 -26.67 6.41 8.78
C LEU A 293 -25.39 5.67 8.38
N GLY A 294 -24.51 6.33 7.65
CA GLY A 294 -23.13 5.95 7.41
C GLY A 294 -22.20 6.79 8.28
N VAL A 295 -21.37 6.14 9.10
CA VAL A 295 -20.38 6.81 9.94
C VAL A 295 -18.98 6.50 9.42
N HIS A 296 -18.21 7.56 9.16
CA HIS A 296 -16.84 7.50 8.66
C HIS A 296 -15.96 8.26 9.62
N VAL A 297 -14.79 7.72 9.94
CA VAL A 297 -13.90 8.30 10.94
C VAL A 297 -12.50 8.39 10.37
N LYS A 298 -11.86 9.54 10.57
CA LYS A 298 -10.44 9.75 10.34
C LYS A 298 -9.77 10.00 11.70
N ILE A 299 -8.74 9.22 12.01
CA ILE A 299 -7.97 9.34 13.24
C ILE A 299 -6.54 9.72 12.86
N GLY A 300 -6.11 10.90 13.29
CA GLY A 300 -4.71 11.31 13.31
C GLY A 300 -4.13 11.29 14.72
N ARG A 301 -2.83 11.55 14.85
CA ARG A 301 -2.19 11.59 16.18
C ARG A 301 -2.57 12.85 16.98
N GLU A 302 -2.83 13.97 16.30
CA GLU A 302 -3.15 15.25 16.93
C GLU A 302 -4.65 15.53 17.04
N ASN A 303 -5.46 14.93 16.16
CA ASN A 303 -6.88 15.21 16.05
C ASN A 303 -7.63 14.05 15.38
N ALA A 304 -8.95 14.11 15.41
CA ALA A 304 -9.81 13.19 14.70
C ALA A 304 -10.99 13.91 14.05
N LEU A 305 -11.67 13.22 13.15
CA LEU A 305 -12.83 13.71 12.44
C LEU A 305 -13.85 12.59 12.25
N VAL A 306 -15.11 12.91 12.50
CA VAL A 306 -16.24 12.03 12.21
C VAL A 306 -17.08 12.68 11.11
N TRP A 307 -17.35 11.94 10.05
CA TRP A 307 -18.24 12.36 8.97
C TRP A 307 -19.45 11.44 8.94
N VAL A 308 -20.64 12.02 9.06
CA VAL A 308 -21.92 11.29 9.09
C VAL A 308 -22.68 11.58 7.80
N THR A 309 -23.02 10.52 7.08
CA THR A 309 -23.78 10.58 5.82
C THR A 309 -24.99 9.65 5.86
N SER A 310 -25.88 9.74 4.88
CA SER A 310 -26.94 8.76 4.67
C SER A 310 -26.46 7.62 3.77
N LEU A 311 -26.87 6.37 4.05
CA LEU A 311 -26.53 5.22 3.21
C LEU A 311 -27.25 5.29 1.87
N ASP A 312 -28.53 5.66 1.89
CA ASP A 312 -29.38 5.70 0.71
C ASP A 312 -28.90 6.66 -0.39
N ARG A 313 -28.34 7.81 -0.01
CA ARG A 313 -27.93 8.87 -0.95
C ARG A 313 -26.45 9.22 -0.89
N GLY A 314 -25.73 8.80 0.15
CA GLY A 314 -24.40 9.33 0.44
C GLY A 314 -24.42 10.82 0.80
N ALA A 315 -25.56 11.36 1.27
CA ALA A 315 -25.70 12.79 1.55
C ALA A 315 -25.23 13.11 2.99
N PRO A 316 -24.60 14.27 3.25
CA PRO A 316 -24.22 14.65 4.61
C PRO A 316 -25.42 14.81 5.55
N VAL A 317 -25.26 14.39 6.81
CA VAL A 317 -26.30 14.49 7.85
C VAL A 317 -25.87 15.53 8.88
N ALA A 318 -26.51 16.71 8.83
CA ALA A 318 -26.25 17.81 9.75
C ALA A 318 -26.92 17.62 11.12
N GLY A 319 -26.28 18.12 12.18
CA GLY A 319 -26.83 18.10 13.54
C GLY A 319 -26.88 16.71 14.21
N ALA A 320 -26.24 15.70 13.63
CA ALA A 320 -26.12 14.38 14.22
C ALA A 320 -25.27 14.43 15.49
N GLU A 321 -25.72 13.80 16.56
CA GLU A 321 -25.01 13.69 17.83
C GLU A 321 -23.95 12.60 17.73
N VAL A 322 -22.68 12.99 17.94
CA VAL A 322 -21.52 12.11 17.82
C VAL A 322 -20.88 11.92 19.19
N ALA A 323 -20.55 10.67 19.54
CA ALA A 323 -19.72 10.35 20.68
C ALA A 323 -18.55 9.45 20.27
N VAL A 324 -17.36 9.78 20.76
CA VAL A 324 -16.17 8.93 20.65
C VAL A 324 -15.94 8.29 22.00
N ASN A 325 -16.02 6.96 22.04
CA ASN A 325 -15.78 6.17 23.24
C ASN A 325 -14.52 5.32 23.04
N ASP A 326 -13.85 4.97 24.14
CA ASP A 326 -12.86 3.90 24.11
C ASP A 326 -13.53 2.53 23.90
N CYS A 327 -12.72 1.49 23.71
CA CYS A 327 -13.22 0.14 23.46
C CYS A 327 -13.94 -0.51 24.65
N ARG A 328 -14.08 0.18 25.79
CA ARG A 328 -14.87 -0.26 26.96
C ARG A 328 -16.13 0.59 27.16
N GLY A 329 -16.37 1.58 26.30
CA GLY A 329 -17.54 2.43 26.32
C GLY A 329 -17.40 3.66 27.22
N ARG A 330 -16.21 3.99 27.72
CA ARG A 330 -15.96 5.27 28.38
C ARG A 330 -15.87 6.36 27.31
N ARG A 331 -16.68 7.41 27.47
CA ARG A 331 -16.73 8.53 26.55
C ARG A 331 -15.48 9.41 26.67
N LEU A 332 -14.76 9.56 25.57
CA LEU A 332 -13.57 10.41 25.45
C LEU A 332 -13.92 11.80 24.90
N TRP A 333 -14.93 11.86 24.02
CA TRP A 333 -15.38 13.10 23.39
C TRP A 333 -16.85 13.02 22.95
N ALA A 334 -17.53 14.16 22.86
CA ALA A 334 -18.86 14.27 22.26
C ALA A 334 -19.07 15.64 21.59
N GLY A 335 -19.91 15.67 20.56
CA GLY A 335 -20.28 16.89 19.83
C GLY A 335 -21.37 16.64 18.79
N LYS A 336 -21.57 17.60 17.89
CA LYS A 336 -22.57 17.51 16.80
C LYS A 336 -21.92 17.76 15.45
N THR A 337 -22.50 17.18 14.39
CA THR A 337 -22.07 17.46 13.02
C THR A 337 -22.53 18.83 12.54
N ASP A 338 -21.69 19.49 11.75
CA ASP A 338 -21.99 20.74 11.04
C ASP A 338 -22.90 20.51 9.80
N ALA A 339 -23.13 21.55 9.01
CA ALA A 339 -23.93 21.49 7.79
C ALA A 339 -23.37 20.52 6.72
N ASN A 340 -22.07 20.22 6.76
CA ASN A 340 -21.39 19.27 5.89
C ASN A 340 -21.34 17.85 6.48
N GLY A 341 -22.04 17.61 7.58
CA GLY A 341 -22.06 16.32 8.27
C GLY A 341 -20.77 16.01 9.04
N ILE A 342 -19.93 17.01 9.30
CA ILE A 342 -18.61 16.83 9.93
C ILE A 342 -18.65 17.23 11.41
N ALA A 343 -18.11 16.36 12.26
CA ALA A 343 -17.79 16.65 13.65
C ALA A 343 -16.26 16.58 13.83
N LYS A 344 -15.63 17.72 14.17
CA LYS A 344 -14.18 17.82 14.38
C LYS A 344 -13.81 17.56 15.83
N VAL A 345 -12.83 16.71 16.06
CA VAL A 345 -12.27 16.39 17.37
C VAL A 345 -10.88 17.02 17.46
N ALA A 346 -10.79 18.24 17.99
CA ALA A 346 -9.57 19.03 18.05
C ALA A 346 -8.64 18.64 19.22
N GLN A 347 -8.51 17.33 19.47
CA GLN A 347 -7.65 16.76 20.50
C GLN A 347 -7.13 15.38 20.06
N ALA A 348 -5.95 15.01 20.54
CA ALA A 348 -5.45 13.66 20.39
C ALA A 348 -6.37 12.67 21.13
N LEU A 349 -6.58 11.50 20.53
CA LEU A 349 -7.32 10.42 21.14
C LEU A 349 -6.33 9.33 21.56
N VAL A 350 -6.40 8.92 22.82
CA VAL A 350 -5.53 7.89 23.41
C VAL A 350 -6.41 6.73 23.87
N GLU A 351 -6.03 5.52 23.46
CA GLU A 351 -6.69 4.28 23.88
C GLU A 351 -5.92 3.66 25.06
N GLU A 352 -6.65 3.19 26.07
CA GLU A 352 -6.07 2.62 27.29
C GLU A 352 -6.62 1.21 27.58
N GLY A 353 -5.71 0.24 27.72
CA GLY A 353 -6.01 -1.12 28.17
C GLY A 353 -6.46 -2.11 27.09
N GLU A 354 -6.76 -3.34 27.51
CA GLU A 354 -7.25 -4.40 26.63
C GLU A 354 -8.73 -4.26 26.29
N CYS A 355 -9.06 -4.47 25.02
CA CYS A 355 -10.40 -4.35 24.47
C CYS A 355 -11.20 -5.67 24.54
N PRO A 356 -12.50 -5.62 24.86
CA PRO A 356 -13.35 -6.81 24.95
C PRO A 356 -13.80 -7.37 23.59
N ALA A 357 -13.66 -6.59 22.51
CA ALA A 357 -14.09 -6.93 21.15
C ALA A 357 -13.07 -6.41 20.12
N ASP A 358 -13.50 -5.54 19.19
CA ASP A 358 -12.60 -4.85 18.27
C ASP A 358 -11.74 -3.82 19.02
N ALA A 359 -10.48 -3.73 18.62
CA ALA A 359 -9.57 -2.70 19.11
C ALA A 359 -9.88 -1.34 18.45
N GLY A 360 -9.53 -0.25 19.13
CA GLY A 360 -9.73 1.11 18.67
C GLY A 360 -10.97 1.80 19.25
N PHE A 361 -11.22 3.01 18.78
CA PHE A 361 -12.32 3.85 19.26
C PHE A 361 -13.67 3.36 18.75
N PHE A 362 -14.65 3.29 19.64
CA PHE A 362 -16.05 3.02 19.35
C PHE A 362 -16.80 4.35 19.16
N VAL A 363 -17.04 4.72 17.90
CA VAL A 363 -17.64 6.00 17.52
C VAL A 363 -19.11 5.79 17.16
N THR A 364 -20.00 6.52 17.82
CA THR A 364 -21.45 6.45 17.59
C THR A 364 -21.98 7.76 17.04
N ALA A 365 -23.01 7.66 16.20
CA ALA A 365 -23.75 8.80 15.65
C ALA A 365 -25.26 8.57 15.79
N ARG A 366 -26.00 9.60 16.20
CA ARG A 366 -27.45 9.57 16.36
C ARG A 366 -28.09 10.76 15.65
N ALA A 367 -29.13 10.50 14.87
CA ALA A 367 -29.92 11.55 14.23
C ALA A 367 -31.37 11.10 14.15
N SER A 368 -32.29 11.93 14.65
CA SER A 368 -33.71 11.58 14.78
C SER A 368 -33.90 10.28 15.58
N ASP A 369 -34.58 9.27 15.02
CA ASP A 369 -34.80 7.93 15.59
C ASP A 369 -33.72 6.91 15.20
N ASP A 370 -32.71 7.31 14.41
CA ASP A 370 -31.70 6.41 13.84
C ASP A 370 -30.37 6.50 14.60
N MET A 371 -29.63 5.40 14.60
CA MET A 371 -28.29 5.32 15.17
C MET A 371 -27.37 4.46 14.31
N ALA A 372 -26.11 4.83 14.28
CA ALA A 372 -25.05 4.00 13.71
C ALA A 372 -23.77 4.11 14.51
N PHE A 373 -22.86 3.17 14.29
CA PHE A 373 -21.53 3.19 14.88
C PHE A 373 -20.48 2.63 13.93
N VAL A 374 -19.22 2.93 14.25
CA VAL A 374 -18.04 2.43 13.56
C VAL A 374 -16.90 2.26 14.58
N PHE A 375 -16.13 1.20 14.44
CA PHE A 375 -14.85 1.07 15.16
C PHE A 375 -13.73 1.65 14.30
N SER A 376 -12.75 2.34 14.90
CA SER A 376 -11.61 2.89 14.15
C SER A 376 -10.70 1.83 13.51
N SER A 377 -10.90 0.55 13.85
CA SER A 377 -10.27 -0.61 13.21
C SER A 377 -11.00 -1.12 11.96
N TRP A 378 -12.21 -0.62 11.66
CA TRP A 378 -12.99 -1.01 10.46
C TRP A 378 -12.46 -0.34 9.19
N GLN A 379 -11.22 -0.68 8.84
CA GLN A 379 -10.51 -0.23 7.65
C GLN A 379 -10.63 -1.25 6.53
N LYS A 380 -10.64 -2.56 6.84
CA LYS A 380 -10.93 -3.67 5.91
C LYS A 380 -10.52 -3.41 4.45
N GLY A 381 -9.23 -3.28 4.13
CA GLY A 381 -8.77 -3.05 2.75
C GLY A 381 -8.47 -1.59 2.36
N ILE A 382 -8.79 -0.61 3.23
CA ILE A 382 -8.32 0.78 3.12
C ILE A 382 -7.30 1.15 4.21
N GLU A 383 -6.55 0.17 4.72
CA GLU A 383 -5.48 0.44 5.68
C GLU A 383 -4.38 1.32 5.05
N PRO A 384 -3.82 2.32 5.76
CA PRO A 384 -2.85 3.26 5.19
C PRO A 384 -1.65 2.62 4.46
N TRP A 385 -1.12 1.51 4.99
CA TRP A 385 0.03 0.80 4.42
C TRP A 385 -0.25 0.16 3.05
N ARG A 386 -1.51 0.09 2.62
CA ARG A 386 -1.89 -0.40 1.29
C ARG A 386 -1.73 0.66 0.19
N PHE A 387 -1.49 1.93 0.51
CA PHE A 387 -1.41 3.01 -0.49
C PHE A 387 0.04 3.31 -0.94
N ALA A 388 0.99 2.40 -0.69
CA ALA A 388 2.39 2.57 -1.09
C ALA A 388 3.01 3.92 -0.64
N HIS A 389 2.61 4.38 0.54
CA HIS A 389 3.14 5.60 1.14
C HIS A 389 3.85 5.26 2.45
N PRO A 390 4.90 6.00 2.85
CA PRO A 390 5.42 5.94 4.20
C PRO A 390 4.28 6.24 5.18
N VAL A 391 4.04 5.35 6.14
CA VAL A 391 2.97 5.49 7.13
C VAL A 391 3.55 5.58 8.53
N ALA A 392 2.87 6.33 9.38
CA ALA A 392 3.19 6.44 10.79
C ALA A 392 2.00 5.97 11.63
N SER A 393 2.31 5.31 12.75
CA SER A 393 1.31 4.79 13.68
C SER A 393 1.65 5.18 15.11
N GLY A 394 0.61 5.37 15.92
CA GLY A 394 0.75 5.66 17.35
C GLY A 394 0.44 7.11 17.71
N PRO A 395 0.23 7.39 19.00
CA PRO A 395 -0.23 8.69 19.47
C PRO A 395 0.91 9.72 19.64
N GLU A 396 2.17 9.30 19.61
CA GLU A 396 3.29 10.16 19.94
C GLU A 396 3.83 10.93 18.72
N ALA A 397 4.26 12.16 18.95
CA ALA A 397 4.88 12.98 17.92
C ALA A 397 6.21 12.36 17.47
N GLU A 398 6.44 12.33 16.16
CA GLU A 398 7.73 11.93 15.61
C GLU A 398 8.76 13.00 15.93
N LEU A 399 9.96 12.57 16.33
CA LEU A 399 11.08 13.47 16.48
C LEU A 399 11.99 13.34 15.27
N ARG A 400 12.40 14.47 14.74
CA ARG A 400 13.51 14.58 13.78
C ARG A 400 14.76 14.93 14.56
N ALA A 401 15.67 13.97 14.65
CA ALA A 401 17.01 14.17 15.15
C ALA A 401 18.01 14.20 13.99
N HIS A 402 19.00 15.09 14.08
CA HIS A 402 20.11 15.18 13.14
C HIS A 402 21.35 15.72 13.84
N THR A 403 22.51 15.16 13.51
CA THR A 403 23.81 15.55 14.04
C THR A 403 24.67 16.03 12.88
N VAL A 404 25.11 17.27 12.97
CA VAL A 404 26.12 17.85 12.09
C VAL A 404 27.49 17.50 12.67
N PHE A 405 28.30 16.84 11.86
CA PHE A 405 29.67 16.47 12.21
C PHE A 405 30.66 17.45 11.60
N ASP A 406 31.76 17.72 12.30
CA ASP A 406 32.92 18.41 11.72
C ASP A 406 33.46 17.62 10.53
N ARG A 407 33.56 16.29 10.66
CA ARG A 407 33.92 15.31 9.63
C ARG A 407 33.14 14.01 9.85
N THR A 408 32.88 13.27 8.78
CA THR A 408 32.20 11.95 8.82
C THR A 408 33.16 10.77 8.65
N LEU A 409 34.43 11.03 8.38
CA LEU A 409 35.49 10.03 8.28
C LEU A 409 36.64 10.48 9.18
N LEU A 410 36.91 9.69 10.22
CA LEU A 410 37.90 9.97 11.26
C LEU A 410 38.78 8.75 11.49
N ARG A 411 39.84 8.93 12.27
CA ARG A 411 40.74 7.86 12.75
C ARG A 411 40.65 7.71 14.26
N ALA A 412 41.08 6.54 14.73
CA ALA A 412 41.33 6.34 16.14
C ALA A 412 42.39 7.35 16.65
N GLY A 413 42.14 7.96 17.81
CA GLY A 413 42.96 9.05 18.36
C GLY A 413 42.49 10.46 17.96
N GLU A 414 41.65 10.62 16.93
CA GLU A 414 41.07 11.93 16.59
C GLU A 414 39.90 12.29 17.53
N THR A 415 39.51 13.56 17.51
CA THR A 415 38.30 14.03 18.17
C THR A 415 37.23 14.28 17.13
N VAL A 416 36.04 13.71 17.31
CA VAL A 416 34.84 14.07 16.55
C VAL A 416 34.05 15.13 17.32
N ALA A 417 33.74 16.24 16.66
CA ALA A 417 32.90 17.29 17.22
C ALA A 417 31.51 17.25 16.58
N MET A 418 30.47 17.32 17.42
CA MET A 418 29.10 17.09 17.01
C MET A 418 28.19 18.23 17.46
N LYS A 419 27.32 18.68 16.55
CA LYS A 419 26.21 19.60 16.85
C LYS A 419 24.88 18.91 16.54
N HIS A 420 24.04 18.76 17.55
CA HIS A 420 22.81 17.98 17.50
C HIS A 420 21.58 18.89 17.42
N PHE A 421 20.63 18.50 16.59
CA PHE A 421 19.33 19.14 16.40
C PHE A 421 18.23 18.13 16.66
N VAL A 422 17.20 18.55 17.41
CA VAL A 422 15.98 17.77 17.61
C VAL A 422 14.77 18.66 17.42
N ARG A 423 13.81 18.21 16.62
CA ARG A 423 12.52 18.88 16.41
C ARG A 423 11.38 17.87 16.54
N SER A 424 10.24 18.33 16.99
CA SER A 424 8.99 17.56 16.96
C SER A 424 8.22 17.89 15.68
N GLU A 425 7.70 16.86 15.04
CA GLU A 425 6.84 16.95 13.87
C GLU A 425 5.38 17.21 14.28
N THR A 426 4.82 18.33 13.80
CA THR A 426 3.42 18.71 14.05
C THR A 426 2.66 19.04 12.76
N ALA A 427 1.32 19.12 12.79
CA ALA A 427 0.54 19.58 11.64
C ALA A 427 0.90 21.02 11.18
N ALA A 428 1.50 21.84 12.07
CA ALA A 428 1.94 23.21 11.74
C ALA A 428 3.40 23.30 11.25
N GLY A 429 4.13 22.18 11.17
CA GLY A 429 5.55 22.14 10.79
C GLY A 429 6.44 21.57 11.89
N LEU A 430 7.69 22.01 11.94
CA LEU A 430 8.64 21.61 12.98
C LEU A 430 8.54 22.50 14.22
N ALA A 431 8.53 21.89 15.40
CA ALA A 431 8.50 22.58 16.68
C ALA A 431 9.72 22.23 17.54
N ASN A 432 10.17 23.18 18.37
CA ASN A 432 11.13 22.89 19.43
C ASN A 432 10.48 22.03 20.51
N LEU A 433 11.25 21.16 21.14
CA LEU A 433 10.79 20.41 22.29
C LEU A 433 10.79 21.29 23.54
N GLU A 434 9.88 20.99 24.47
CA GLU A 434 9.95 21.55 25.82
C GLU A 434 11.26 21.11 26.50
N ALA A 435 11.86 21.96 27.34
CA ALA A 435 13.15 21.69 27.96
C ALA A 435 13.21 20.35 28.70
N LYS A 436 12.11 19.96 29.37
CA LYS A 436 12.02 18.67 30.06
C LYS A 436 12.05 17.48 29.11
N ALA A 437 11.63 17.62 27.85
CA ALA A 437 11.53 16.54 26.87
C ALA A 437 12.79 16.37 26.01
N LEU A 438 13.80 17.21 26.19
CA LEU A 438 15.06 17.12 25.44
C LEU A 438 15.86 15.86 25.84
N PRO A 439 16.55 15.22 24.88
CA PRO A 439 17.56 14.21 25.17
C PRO A 439 18.64 14.73 26.13
N ASP A 440 19.12 13.90 27.03
CA ASP A 440 20.17 14.25 28.01
C ASP A 440 21.55 13.68 27.63
N ARG A 441 21.59 12.69 26.73
CA ARG A 441 22.83 12.07 26.24
C ARG A 441 22.78 11.69 24.77
N ALA A 442 23.96 11.67 24.15
CA ALA A 442 24.21 11.03 22.87
C ALA A 442 24.89 9.67 23.11
N ILE A 443 24.42 8.63 22.44
CA ILE A 443 25.00 7.30 22.45
C ILE A 443 25.68 7.06 21.11
N VAL A 444 26.98 6.90 21.11
CA VAL A 444 27.74 6.49 19.94
C VAL A 444 27.82 4.96 19.94
N VAL A 445 27.23 4.32 18.94
CA VAL A 445 27.15 2.86 18.82
C VAL A 445 28.04 2.39 17.67
N HIS A 446 29.02 1.56 17.97
CA HIS A 446 29.81 0.88 16.95
C HIS A 446 28.98 -0.27 16.33
N GLU A 447 28.56 -0.15 15.07
CA GLU A 447 27.61 -1.07 14.44
C GLU A 447 28.12 -2.51 14.34
N GLY A 448 29.44 -2.70 14.25
CA GLY A 448 30.03 -4.03 14.11
C GLY A 448 30.04 -4.85 15.40
N SER A 449 30.11 -4.20 16.56
CA SER A 449 30.19 -4.90 17.87
C SER A 449 29.04 -4.57 18.82
N GLY A 450 28.21 -3.59 18.50
CA GLY A 450 27.19 -3.05 19.42
C GLY A 450 27.79 -2.36 20.65
N GLU A 451 29.04 -1.90 20.59
CA GLU A 451 29.65 -1.18 21.72
C GLU A 451 29.08 0.23 21.80
N GLU A 452 28.63 0.64 22.98
CA GLU A 452 27.97 1.92 23.22
C GLU A 452 28.86 2.84 24.06
N ILE A 453 29.04 4.08 23.59
CA ILE A 453 29.71 5.15 24.33
C ILE A 453 28.68 6.24 24.61
N GLU A 454 28.47 6.56 25.89
CA GLU A 454 27.57 7.63 26.30
C GLU A 454 28.31 8.96 26.44
N LEU A 455 27.75 10.02 25.87
CA LEU A 455 28.28 11.39 25.87
C LEU A 455 27.23 12.36 26.40
N PRO A 456 27.59 13.29 27.30
CA PRO A 456 26.65 14.32 27.75
C PRO A 456 26.34 15.33 26.64
N LEU A 457 25.10 15.84 26.63
CA LEU A 457 24.66 16.88 25.70
C LEU A 457 24.70 18.28 26.34
N ALA A 458 25.37 19.23 25.70
CA ALA A 458 25.40 20.64 26.12
C ALA A 458 24.39 21.48 25.32
N TRP A 459 23.14 21.54 25.78
CA TRP A 459 22.04 22.29 25.14
C TRP A 459 22.22 23.81 25.20
N ASN A 460 21.97 24.48 24.07
CA ASN A 460 21.77 25.92 23.98
C ASN A 460 20.26 26.20 23.91
N GLY A 461 19.64 26.43 25.07
CA GLY A 461 18.18 26.49 25.18
C GLY A 461 17.53 25.21 24.64
N THR A 462 16.55 25.33 23.75
CA THR A 462 15.88 24.21 23.08
C THR A 462 16.28 24.05 21.61
N ARG A 463 17.33 24.77 21.15
CA ARG A 463 17.64 24.95 19.72
C ARG A 463 18.56 23.86 19.18
N SER A 464 19.68 23.64 19.85
CA SER A 464 20.68 22.63 19.49
C SER A 464 21.53 22.27 20.71
N ALA A 465 22.15 21.09 20.70
CA ALA A 465 23.16 20.69 21.68
C ALA A 465 24.51 20.47 21.00
N THR A 466 25.58 20.47 21.78
CA THR A 466 26.90 20.05 21.30
C THR A 466 27.47 18.93 22.17
N SER A 467 28.27 18.07 21.56
CA SER A 467 29.07 17.06 22.25
C SER A 467 30.38 16.81 21.50
N LYS A 468 31.34 16.20 22.20
CA LYS A 468 32.65 15.83 21.65
C LYS A 468 33.02 14.45 22.13
N TRP A 469 33.67 13.69 21.27
CA TRP A 469 34.25 12.42 21.64
C TRP A 469 35.70 12.34 21.19
N ASN A 470 36.60 12.20 22.16
CA ASN A 470 37.99 11.88 21.91
C ASN A 470 38.05 10.38 21.65
N ILE A 471 38.16 9.99 20.38
CA ILE A 471 38.15 8.59 19.96
C ILE A 471 39.41 7.93 20.51
N PRO A 472 39.32 6.92 21.40
CA PRO A 472 40.50 6.25 21.93
C PRO A 472 41.35 5.66 20.80
N ALA A 473 42.68 5.63 20.97
CA ALA A 473 43.57 4.95 20.01
C ALA A 473 43.25 3.45 19.87
N THR A 474 42.57 2.86 20.86
CA THR A 474 42.07 1.47 20.87
C THR A 474 40.63 1.33 20.38
N ALA A 475 40.01 2.39 19.85
CA ALA A 475 38.66 2.33 19.32
C ALA A 475 38.59 1.34 18.14
N LYS A 476 37.45 0.64 18.03
CA LYS A 476 37.21 -0.29 16.92
C LYS A 476 37.10 0.48 15.61
N LEU A 477 37.50 -0.16 14.51
CA LEU A 477 37.34 0.41 13.18
C LEU A 477 35.98 0.01 12.61
N GLY A 478 35.31 0.93 11.94
CA GLY A 478 34.03 0.69 11.30
C GLY A 478 33.08 1.89 11.34
N SER A 479 31.80 1.55 11.28
CA SER A 479 30.70 2.52 11.28
C SER A 479 30.22 2.76 12.70
N TYR A 480 30.06 4.03 13.04
CA TYR A 480 29.59 4.51 14.32
C TYR A 480 28.34 5.33 14.10
N ARG A 481 27.23 4.88 14.70
CA ARG A 481 25.95 5.55 14.65
C ARG A 481 25.75 6.39 15.90
N VAL A 482 25.19 7.59 15.78
CA VAL A 482 24.90 8.48 16.91
C VAL A 482 23.40 8.48 17.16
N LEU A 483 23.01 8.01 18.34
CA LEU A 483 21.64 8.02 18.82
C LEU A 483 21.49 9.09 19.90
N LEU A 484 20.38 9.81 19.92
CA LEU A 484 20.02 10.67 21.06
C LEU A 484 19.06 9.91 21.96
N GLN A 485 19.25 10.01 23.27
CA GLN A 485 18.41 9.34 24.26
C GLN A 485 18.10 10.28 25.43
N ARG A 486 16.95 10.04 26.07
CA ARG A 486 16.59 10.60 27.37
C ARG A 486 16.53 9.50 28.43
N SER A 487 17.12 9.74 29.61
CA SER A 487 17.28 8.69 30.64
C SER A 487 16.00 8.27 31.37
N ASN A 488 14.93 9.07 31.30
CA ASN A 488 13.66 8.84 32.01
C ASN A 488 12.56 8.21 31.13
N ASP A 489 12.88 7.73 29.93
CA ASP A 489 11.92 6.93 29.18
C ASP A 489 11.74 5.59 29.91
N ASP A 490 10.48 5.18 30.16
CA ASP A 490 10.13 3.87 30.71
C ASP A 490 11.01 2.80 30.05
N GLU A 491 11.57 1.83 30.79
CA GLU A 491 12.48 0.82 30.22
C GLU A 491 11.85 0.09 29.02
N ARG A 492 10.51 0.03 28.94
CA ARG A 492 9.76 -0.53 27.80
C ARG A 492 9.61 0.41 26.60
N LEU A 493 9.85 1.71 26.79
CA LEU A 493 9.71 2.79 25.82
C LEU A 493 11.02 3.56 25.57
N GLN A 494 12.19 3.04 25.97
CA GLN A 494 13.49 3.70 25.72
C GLN A 494 13.65 4.05 24.24
N ARG A 495 13.31 5.30 23.88
CA ARG A 495 13.36 5.76 22.51
C ARG A 495 14.72 6.34 22.27
N ARG A 496 15.43 5.71 21.35
CA ARG A 496 16.70 6.18 20.83
C ARG A 496 16.43 6.75 19.44
N TRP A 497 16.74 8.03 19.25
CA TRP A 497 16.55 8.69 17.97
C TRP A 497 17.85 8.68 17.19
N ASP A 498 17.86 8.01 16.05
CA ASP A 498 18.99 8.08 15.12
C ASP A 498 19.18 9.51 14.63
N SER A 499 20.40 10.00 14.76
CA SER A 499 20.78 11.37 14.41
C SER A 499 21.90 11.44 13.38
N GLY A 500 22.37 10.31 12.86
CA GLY A 500 23.43 10.25 11.84
C GLY A 500 24.62 9.40 12.25
N ASP A 501 25.55 9.24 11.32
CA ASP A 501 26.67 8.32 11.48
C ASP A 501 27.99 8.91 10.95
N PHE A 502 29.09 8.40 11.51
CA PHE A 502 30.44 8.65 11.04
C PHE A 502 31.21 7.32 11.02
N ARG A 503 32.39 7.34 10.42
CA ARG A 503 33.25 6.17 10.30
C ARG A 503 34.59 6.44 10.95
N VAL A 504 35.04 5.50 11.77
CA VAL A 504 36.40 5.47 12.32
C VAL A 504 37.16 4.41 11.55
N GLU A 505 38.12 4.83 10.74
CA GLU A 505 38.84 3.97 9.81
C GLU A 505 40.30 4.42 9.78
N GLU A 506 41.22 3.58 9.33
CA GLU A 506 42.53 4.08 8.90
C GLU A 506 42.45 4.42 7.41
N PHE A 507 42.77 5.62 6.93
CA PHE A 507 42.56 5.91 5.49
C PHE A 507 43.70 6.73 4.90
N ARG A 508 43.99 6.52 3.61
CA ARG A 508 44.99 7.23 2.80
C ARG A 508 44.24 8.00 1.74
N VAL A 509 44.69 9.23 1.49
CA VAL A 509 44.28 9.96 0.30
C VAL A 509 44.79 9.15 -0.90
N PRO A 510 43.99 8.96 -1.97
CA PRO A 510 44.42 8.19 -3.13
C PRO A 510 45.78 8.69 -3.64
N LEU A 511 46.63 7.78 -4.15
CA LEU A 511 47.91 8.15 -4.76
C LEU A 511 47.81 8.33 -6.28
N VAL A 512 46.70 7.88 -6.87
CA VAL A 512 46.48 7.84 -8.31
C VAL A 512 45.14 8.51 -8.62
N ASP A 513 45.16 9.51 -9.51
CA ASP A 513 43.99 10.02 -10.21
C ASP A 513 43.72 9.06 -11.38
N ALA A 514 42.74 8.18 -11.19
CA ALA A 514 42.32 7.20 -12.18
C ALA A 514 41.00 7.62 -12.81
N ARG A 515 40.97 7.68 -14.14
CA ARG A 515 39.80 8.09 -14.91
C ARG A 515 39.51 7.08 -15.99
N VAL A 516 38.24 6.70 -16.09
CA VAL A 516 37.67 5.98 -17.22
C VAL A 516 36.62 6.88 -17.86
N SER A 517 36.67 7.00 -19.18
CA SER A 517 35.81 7.90 -19.95
C SER A 517 35.41 7.26 -21.27
N GLY A 518 34.23 7.62 -21.76
CA GLY A 518 33.79 7.27 -23.10
C GLY A 518 34.23 8.28 -24.14
N PRO A 519 33.80 8.14 -25.40
CA PRO A 519 33.99 9.15 -26.42
C PRO A 519 33.36 10.49 -26.01
N LYS A 520 33.91 11.57 -26.57
CA LYS A 520 33.46 12.95 -26.29
C LYS A 520 32.02 13.19 -26.73
N GLU A 521 31.60 12.54 -27.81
CA GLU A 521 30.23 12.59 -28.30
C GLU A 521 29.40 11.46 -27.69
N ILE A 522 28.13 11.76 -27.40
CA ILE A 522 27.21 10.78 -26.82
C ILE A 522 26.96 9.67 -27.86
N PRO A 523 27.28 8.39 -27.55
CA PRO A 523 27.12 7.32 -28.53
C PRO A 523 25.66 7.07 -28.88
N ILE A 524 25.40 6.91 -30.19
CA ILE A 524 24.06 6.62 -30.71
C ILE A 524 24.02 5.20 -31.25
N ALA A 525 23.25 4.33 -30.58
CA ALA A 525 23.11 2.91 -30.87
C ALA A 525 24.43 2.23 -31.30
N PRO A 526 25.52 2.37 -30.52
CA PRO A 526 26.82 1.84 -30.91
C PRO A 526 26.79 0.30 -30.94
N ALA A 527 27.32 -0.29 -32.00
CA ALA A 527 27.60 -1.73 -32.05
C ALA A 527 28.93 -2.09 -31.34
N ALA A 528 29.82 -1.12 -31.21
CA ALA A 528 31.09 -1.18 -30.48
C ALA A 528 31.42 0.20 -29.91
N LEU A 529 32.20 0.25 -28.82
CA LEU A 529 32.56 1.48 -28.11
C LEU A 529 33.94 1.35 -27.49
N ASP A 530 34.79 2.36 -27.65
CA ASP A 530 36.09 2.41 -26.98
C ASP A 530 36.00 3.23 -25.68
N LEU A 531 36.57 2.68 -24.60
CA LEU A 531 36.75 3.36 -23.32
C LEU A 531 38.19 3.89 -23.23
N ALA A 532 38.32 5.19 -23.02
CA ALA A 532 39.59 5.84 -22.74
C ALA A 532 39.89 5.81 -21.25
N VAL A 533 41.07 5.31 -20.89
CA VAL A 533 41.56 5.20 -19.52
C VAL A 533 42.77 6.10 -19.37
N GLN A 534 42.84 6.83 -18.24
CA GLN A 534 44.01 7.60 -17.84
C GLN A 534 44.34 7.31 -16.37
N LEU A 535 45.60 6.98 -16.11
CA LEU A 535 46.15 6.82 -14.76
C LEU A 535 47.30 7.82 -14.57
N SER A 536 47.18 8.69 -13.56
CA SER A 536 48.20 9.67 -13.19
C SER A 536 48.44 9.65 -11.69
N PHE A 537 49.68 9.85 -11.24
CA PHE A 537 49.95 9.98 -9.81
C PHE A 537 49.40 11.33 -9.31
N LEU A 538 48.77 11.36 -8.12
CA LEU A 538 48.22 12.59 -7.52
C LEU A 538 49.31 13.59 -7.10
N SER A 539 50.54 13.11 -6.87
CA SER A 539 51.74 13.95 -6.71
C SER A 539 52.27 14.54 -8.04
N GLY A 540 51.63 14.22 -9.17
CA GLY A 540 52.07 14.55 -10.53
C GLY A 540 52.83 13.41 -11.22
N GLY A 541 52.67 13.29 -12.56
CA GLY A 541 53.31 12.27 -13.41
C GLY A 541 52.35 11.17 -13.92
N ALA A 542 52.72 10.49 -15.01
CA ALA A 542 51.92 9.43 -15.64
C ALA A 542 52.22 8.02 -15.08
N MET A 543 51.20 7.20 -14.86
CA MET A 543 51.35 5.80 -14.45
C MET A 543 51.36 4.89 -15.67
N GLY A 544 52.53 4.76 -16.30
CA GLY A 544 52.68 3.97 -17.51
C GLY A 544 52.96 2.48 -17.29
N ASN A 545 52.61 1.66 -18.29
CA ASN A 545 52.75 0.20 -18.29
C ASN A 545 52.02 -0.53 -17.14
N ALA A 546 50.97 0.08 -16.59
CA ALA A 546 50.19 -0.50 -15.51
C ALA A 546 49.14 -1.49 -16.06
N PRO A 547 49.05 -2.72 -15.52
CA PRO A 547 48.01 -3.66 -15.90
C PRO A 547 46.66 -3.21 -15.35
N ILE A 548 45.64 -3.24 -16.21
CA ILE A 548 44.27 -2.84 -15.88
C ILE A 548 43.27 -3.90 -16.36
N LYS A 549 42.08 -3.92 -15.75
CA LYS A 549 40.94 -4.74 -16.15
C LYS A 549 39.69 -3.88 -16.24
N ALA A 550 38.90 -4.02 -17.30
CA ALA A 550 37.67 -3.26 -17.45
C ALA A 550 36.44 -4.15 -17.63
N SER A 551 35.34 -3.79 -16.97
CA SER A 551 34.03 -4.45 -17.07
C SER A 551 32.98 -3.43 -17.49
N ALA A 552 31.90 -3.87 -18.14
CA ALA A 552 30.82 -2.98 -18.53
C ALA A 552 29.43 -3.65 -18.46
N LEU A 553 28.48 -2.97 -17.82
CA LEU A 553 27.09 -3.39 -17.64
C LEU A 553 26.15 -2.43 -18.37
N LEU A 554 25.35 -2.95 -19.29
CA LEU A 554 24.33 -2.19 -20.02
C LEU A 554 22.98 -2.32 -19.31
N ARG A 555 22.33 -1.19 -19.02
CA ARG A 555 20.99 -1.16 -18.45
C ARG A 555 20.11 -0.08 -19.06
N PRO A 556 18.79 -0.29 -19.21
CA PRO A 556 17.86 0.78 -19.57
C PRO A 556 17.89 1.90 -18.54
N ARG A 557 17.63 3.13 -18.98
CA ARG A 557 17.46 4.29 -18.11
C ARG A 557 16.22 5.08 -18.47
N THR A 558 15.68 5.80 -17.50
CA THR A 558 14.65 6.82 -17.73
C THR A 558 15.24 7.95 -18.59
N ALA A 559 14.54 8.33 -19.65
CA ALA A 559 14.90 9.47 -20.48
C ALA A 559 14.32 10.76 -19.88
N GLY A 560 15.12 11.82 -19.85
CA GLY A 560 14.74 13.16 -19.43
C GLY A 560 15.76 14.18 -19.95
N MET A 561 15.32 15.43 -20.12
CA MET A 561 16.14 16.52 -20.63
C MET A 561 15.97 17.75 -19.74
N ALA A 562 17.08 18.26 -19.22
CA ALA A 562 17.06 19.42 -18.32
C ALA A 562 16.43 20.64 -19.03
N GLY A 563 15.52 21.33 -18.34
CA GLY A 563 14.80 22.48 -18.90
C GLY A 563 13.60 22.12 -19.78
N PHE A 564 13.28 20.84 -19.90
CA PHE A 564 12.09 20.32 -20.61
C PHE A 564 11.36 19.28 -19.75
N ASP A 565 11.35 19.47 -18.42
CA ASP A 565 10.77 18.54 -17.44
C ASP A 565 9.26 18.33 -17.64
N GLU A 566 8.60 19.24 -18.36
CA GLU A 566 7.20 19.18 -18.76
C GLU A 566 6.93 18.25 -19.97
N PHE A 567 7.96 17.79 -20.67
CA PHE A 567 7.84 16.86 -21.81
C PHE A 567 8.10 15.42 -21.37
N SER A 568 7.26 14.50 -21.85
CA SER A 568 7.54 13.07 -21.72
C SER A 568 8.53 12.62 -22.77
N PHE A 569 9.57 11.91 -22.32
CA PHE A 569 10.55 11.21 -23.16
C PHE A 569 10.43 9.68 -23.01
N GLN A 570 9.34 9.20 -22.39
CA GLN A 570 9.12 7.77 -22.17
C GLN A 570 8.75 7.07 -23.46
N PRO A 571 9.25 5.85 -23.73
CA PRO A 571 8.82 5.08 -24.89
C PRO A 571 7.33 4.68 -24.77
N PRO A 572 6.62 4.44 -25.90
CA PRO A 572 5.25 3.95 -25.88
C PRO A 572 5.10 2.60 -25.16
N ARG A 573 3.96 2.39 -24.49
CA ARG A 573 3.67 1.16 -23.72
C ARG A 573 3.62 -0.11 -24.60
N GLY A 574 3.96 -1.28 -24.06
CA GLY A 574 3.76 -2.55 -24.76
C GLY A 574 2.27 -2.93 -24.83
N ALA A 575 1.82 -3.58 -25.92
CA ALA A 575 0.41 -3.97 -26.12
C ALA A 575 -0.15 -4.96 -25.07
N THR A 576 0.72 -5.59 -24.28
CA THR A 576 0.39 -6.53 -23.19
C THR A 576 0.82 -6.05 -21.81
N ALA A 577 1.35 -4.83 -21.69
CA ALA A 577 1.75 -4.28 -20.41
C ALA A 577 0.51 -3.80 -19.64
N ALA A 578 0.13 -4.52 -18.59
CA ALA A 578 -0.71 -3.96 -17.53
C ALA A 578 -0.04 -2.69 -16.97
N GLU A 579 -0.82 -1.76 -16.40
CA GLU A 579 -0.23 -0.66 -15.62
C GLU A 579 0.74 -1.27 -14.60
N PRO A 580 2.05 -0.98 -14.67
CA PRO A 580 2.90 -1.20 -13.52
C PRO A 580 2.36 -0.25 -12.44
N ASP A 581 2.14 -0.77 -11.23
CA ASP A 581 2.18 0.09 -10.05
C ASP A 581 3.48 0.91 -10.13
N ASP A 582 3.47 2.18 -9.73
CA ASP A 582 4.64 3.09 -9.77
C ASP A 582 5.85 2.52 -8.97
N ASP A 583 5.65 1.43 -8.22
CA ASP A 583 6.65 0.66 -7.45
C ASP A 583 7.17 -0.63 -8.14
N ASP A 584 6.50 -1.15 -9.17
CA ASP A 584 7.00 -2.27 -9.98
C ASP A 584 7.71 -1.71 -11.22
N ALA A 585 8.74 -0.89 -11.00
CA ALA A 585 9.79 -0.77 -12.02
C ALA A 585 10.29 -2.20 -12.24
N PRO A 586 10.10 -2.83 -13.43
CA PRO A 586 10.60 -4.17 -13.66
C PRO A 586 12.09 -4.12 -13.33
N ARG A 587 12.51 -4.91 -12.33
CA ARG A 587 13.92 -5.07 -11.96
C ARG A 587 14.69 -5.17 -13.26
N SER A 588 15.36 -4.08 -13.61
CA SER A 588 16.07 -3.97 -14.86
C SER A 588 17.24 -4.93 -14.75
N GLU A 589 17.08 -6.16 -15.24
CA GLU A 589 18.16 -7.10 -15.41
C GLU A 589 19.17 -6.46 -16.37
N GLY A 590 20.16 -5.76 -15.80
CA GLY A 590 21.27 -5.21 -16.56
C GLY A 590 22.02 -6.36 -17.23
N LYS A 591 22.43 -6.16 -18.48
CA LYS A 591 23.18 -7.16 -19.25
C LYS A 591 24.66 -6.86 -19.16
N LEU A 592 25.46 -7.80 -18.67
CA LEU A 592 26.91 -7.70 -18.71
C LEU A 592 27.36 -7.79 -20.17
N VAL A 593 28.03 -6.75 -20.67
CA VAL A 593 28.50 -6.64 -22.05
C VAL A 593 30.03 -6.70 -22.17
N ALA A 594 30.75 -6.53 -21.06
CA ALA A 594 32.17 -6.86 -20.93
C ALA A 594 32.48 -7.32 -19.52
N ASP A 595 33.29 -8.37 -19.40
CA ASP A 595 33.73 -8.94 -18.13
C ASP A 595 35.26 -8.96 -18.08
N LYS A 596 35.84 -8.09 -17.25
CA LYS A 596 37.28 -8.06 -16.88
C LYS A 596 38.23 -8.14 -18.08
N LEU A 597 37.97 -7.35 -19.13
CA LEU A 597 38.86 -7.20 -20.28
C LEU A 597 40.21 -6.64 -19.84
N ALA A 598 41.29 -7.38 -20.06
CA ALA A 598 42.64 -6.96 -19.70
C ALA A 598 43.21 -5.95 -20.70
N ALA A 599 43.88 -4.92 -20.18
CA ALA A 599 44.65 -3.96 -20.96
C ALA A 599 45.86 -3.46 -20.15
N THR A 600 46.73 -2.67 -20.78
CA THR A 600 47.91 -2.07 -20.14
C THR A 600 48.03 -0.61 -20.55
N THR A 601 48.36 0.29 -19.63
CA THR A 601 48.60 1.70 -19.97
C THR A 601 49.90 1.90 -20.75
N ASP A 602 49.94 2.88 -21.63
CA ASP A 602 51.13 3.31 -22.35
C ASP A 602 52.06 4.14 -21.45
N LYS A 603 53.17 4.66 -21.99
CA LYS A 603 54.12 5.48 -21.20
C LYS A 603 53.52 6.78 -20.66
N ALA A 604 52.44 7.29 -21.25
CA ALA A 604 51.71 8.47 -20.80
C ALA A 604 50.59 8.14 -19.80
N GLY A 605 50.45 6.87 -19.40
CA GLY A 605 49.44 6.41 -18.47
C GLY A 605 48.06 6.26 -19.11
N ALA A 606 47.98 6.28 -20.44
CA ALA A 606 46.73 6.15 -21.18
C ALA A 606 46.51 4.71 -21.67
N ALA A 607 45.27 4.24 -21.71
CA ALA A 607 44.89 2.99 -22.39
C ALA A 607 43.55 3.15 -23.11
N THR A 608 43.30 2.28 -24.09
CA THR A 608 42.00 2.17 -24.76
C THR A 608 41.48 0.75 -24.64
N VAL A 609 40.26 0.58 -24.15
CA VAL A 609 39.58 -0.72 -24.04
C VAL A 609 38.39 -0.76 -25.00
N ALA A 610 38.44 -1.67 -25.98
CA ALA A 610 37.38 -1.82 -26.97
C ALA A 610 36.27 -2.76 -26.50
N LEU A 611 35.05 -2.23 -26.37
CA LEU A 611 33.82 -2.99 -26.13
C LEU A 611 33.21 -3.38 -27.49
N LYS A 612 33.03 -4.68 -27.74
CA LYS A 612 32.53 -5.21 -29.00
C LYS A 612 31.17 -5.89 -28.82
N ASN A 613 30.38 -5.97 -29.90
CA ASN A 613 29.11 -6.69 -29.95
C ASN A 613 28.05 -6.19 -28.95
N LEU A 614 27.93 -4.87 -28.80
CA LEU A 614 26.88 -4.29 -27.97
C LEU A 614 25.49 -4.61 -28.56
N PRO A 615 24.50 -4.97 -27.73
CA PRO A 615 23.16 -5.27 -28.20
C PRO A 615 22.48 -4.02 -28.76
N LYS A 616 21.48 -4.22 -29.62
CA LYS A 616 20.69 -3.12 -30.20
C LYS A 616 20.02 -2.30 -29.10
N ILE A 617 20.21 -0.98 -29.15
CA ILE A 617 19.63 -0.03 -28.21
C ILE A 617 18.30 0.46 -28.78
N GLU A 618 17.18 0.05 -28.18
CA GLU A 618 15.83 0.42 -28.63
C GLU A 618 15.18 1.50 -27.75
N ARG A 619 15.79 1.80 -26.60
CA ARG A 619 15.37 2.83 -25.64
C ARG A 619 16.58 3.47 -25.00
N ALA A 620 16.40 4.65 -24.41
CA ALA A 620 17.45 5.30 -23.64
C ALA A 620 18.07 4.31 -22.64
N SER A 621 19.39 4.19 -22.69
CA SER A 621 20.15 3.24 -21.87
C SER A 621 21.38 3.91 -21.29
N GLU A 622 22.01 3.25 -20.35
CA GLU A 622 23.32 3.62 -19.84
C GLU A 622 24.24 2.42 -19.73
N LEU A 623 25.52 2.68 -19.88
CA LEU A 623 26.60 1.73 -19.75
C LEU A 623 27.43 2.11 -18.52
N LEU A 624 27.33 1.32 -17.46
CA LEU A 624 28.22 1.41 -16.31
C LEU A 624 29.52 0.71 -16.67
N ALA A 625 30.60 1.46 -16.84
CA ALA A 625 31.93 0.97 -17.13
C ALA A 625 32.82 1.09 -15.89
N GLU A 626 33.43 -0.02 -15.50
CA GLU A 626 34.32 -0.12 -14.35
C GLU A 626 35.73 -0.43 -14.81
N LEU A 627 36.71 0.21 -14.20
CA LEU A 627 38.13 0.02 -14.41
C LEU A 627 38.76 -0.39 -13.09
N THR A 628 39.48 -1.51 -13.10
CA THR A 628 40.24 -2.04 -11.98
C THR A 628 41.73 -2.00 -12.30
N TYR A 629 42.55 -1.52 -11.38
CA TYR A 629 44.01 -1.42 -11.54
C TYR A 629 44.73 -1.65 -10.22
N ASN A 630 46.03 -1.95 -10.27
CA ASN A 630 46.86 -2.01 -9.06
C ASN A 630 47.50 -0.63 -8.83
N ASP A 631 47.40 -0.12 -7.61
CA ASP A 631 48.09 1.11 -7.20
C ASP A 631 49.60 0.84 -6.99
N PRO A 632 50.41 1.89 -6.71
CA PRO A 632 51.86 1.73 -6.50
C PRO A 632 52.22 0.90 -5.26
N ASN A 633 51.28 0.67 -4.35
CA ASN A 633 51.43 -0.15 -3.16
C ASN A 633 51.00 -1.61 -3.40
N GLY A 634 50.51 -1.94 -4.61
CA GLY A 634 50.04 -3.27 -4.98
C GLY A 634 48.59 -3.57 -4.62
N GLU A 635 47.81 -2.58 -4.20
CA GLU A 635 46.39 -2.71 -3.87
C GLU A 635 45.51 -2.57 -5.11
N LEU A 636 44.44 -3.37 -5.17
CA LEU A 636 43.51 -3.39 -6.29
C LEU A 636 42.43 -2.32 -6.10
N GLN A 637 42.49 -1.27 -6.92
CA GLN A 637 41.57 -0.13 -6.92
C GLN A 637 40.56 -0.25 -8.05
N THR A 638 39.35 0.28 -7.87
CA THR A 638 38.32 0.31 -8.92
C THR A 638 37.70 1.71 -9.03
N VAL A 639 37.62 2.21 -10.25
CA VAL A 639 36.90 3.46 -10.59
C VAL A 639 35.84 3.16 -11.64
N ALA A 640 34.72 3.88 -11.60
CA ALA A 640 33.61 3.65 -12.51
C ALA A 640 33.16 4.94 -13.18
N THR A 641 32.59 4.81 -14.38
CA THR A 641 31.90 5.89 -15.08
C THR A 641 30.60 5.35 -15.66
N THR A 642 29.64 6.24 -15.89
CA THR A 642 28.38 5.89 -16.55
C THR A 642 28.24 6.68 -17.83
N LEU A 643 28.10 5.96 -18.95
CA LEU A 643 27.93 6.56 -20.28
C LEU A 643 26.47 6.46 -20.70
N LYS A 644 25.88 7.61 -21.07
CA LYS A 644 24.52 7.65 -21.63
C LYS A 644 24.54 7.16 -23.07
N LEU A 645 23.58 6.32 -23.44
CA LEU A 645 23.38 5.82 -24.79
C LEU A 645 21.98 6.19 -25.27
N TRP A 646 21.86 6.61 -26.54
CA TRP A 646 20.58 6.89 -27.19
C TRP A 646 20.32 5.95 -28.38
N PRO A 647 19.06 5.58 -28.66
CA PRO A 647 18.72 4.76 -29.81
C PRO A 647 18.82 5.52 -31.16
N ALA A 648 18.70 6.85 -31.16
CA ALA A 648 18.81 7.71 -32.34
C ALA A 648 19.47 9.06 -32.00
N ALA A 649 19.91 9.81 -33.02
CA ALA A 649 20.52 11.15 -32.86
C ALA A 649 19.49 12.24 -32.49
N VAL A 650 18.21 11.95 -32.76
CA VAL A 650 17.07 12.78 -32.38
C VAL A 650 16.44 12.20 -31.11
N VAL A 651 16.12 13.09 -30.17
CA VAL A 651 15.38 12.77 -28.96
C VAL A 651 14.01 13.45 -29.04
N PRO A 652 12.96 12.70 -29.44
CA PRO A 652 11.62 13.25 -29.45
C PRO A 652 11.07 13.34 -28.02
N GLY A 653 10.33 14.42 -27.76
CA GLY A 653 9.54 14.59 -26.54
C GLY A 653 8.11 14.98 -26.90
N ILE A 654 7.16 14.68 -26.04
CA ILE A 654 5.77 15.11 -26.24
C ILE A 654 5.15 15.59 -24.93
N ARG A 655 4.46 16.72 -25.02
CA ARG A 655 3.69 17.29 -23.91
C ARG A 655 2.26 17.52 -24.36
N ALA A 656 1.30 17.03 -23.59
CA ALA A 656 -0.08 17.45 -23.70
C ALA A 656 -0.30 18.72 -22.87
N ALA A 657 -1.10 19.66 -23.37
CA ALA A 657 -1.41 20.90 -22.64
C ALA A 657 -2.20 20.64 -21.35
N SER A 658 -2.96 19.54 -21.32
CA SER A 658 -3.57 18.98 -20.12
C SER A 658 -3.58 17.47 -20.23
N TRP A 659 -3.45 16.80 -19.09
CA TRP A 659 -3.65 15.36 -18.98
C TRP A 659 -5.13 14.97 -19.18
N ALA A 660 -6.06 15.94 -19.15
CA ALA A 660 -7.48 15.77 -19.45
C ALA A 660 -8.00 16.80 -20.48
N SER A 661 -8.68 16.34 -21.52
CA SER A 661 -9.36 17.21 -22.50
C SER A 661 -10.87 17.15 -22.32
N ALA A 662 -11.50 18.29 -22.02
CA ALA A 662 -12.94 18.44 -22.08
C ALA A 662 -13.40 18.61 -23.53
N ARG A 663 -14.30 17.73 -24.01
CA ARG A 663 -14.90 17.75 -25.37
C ARG A 663 -13.95 17.37 -26.51
N GLY A 664 -12.92 16.57 -26.23
CA GLY A 664 -12.13 15.91 -27.28
C GLY A 664 -11.09 16.77 -27.99
N LYS A 665 -11.01 18.08 -27.72
CA LYS A 665 -9.95 18.94 -28.27
C LYS A 665 -8.66 18.78 -27.48
N VAL A 666 -7.68 18.11 -28.06
CA VAL A 666 -6.38 17.88 -27.42
C VAL A 666 -5.35 18.76 -28.10
N ALA A 667 -4.84 19.75 -27.36
CA ALA A 667 -3.67 20.51 -27.74
C ALA A 667 -2.42 19.82 -27.16
N PHE A 668 -1.43 19.59 -28.00
CA PHE A 668 -0.16 18.97 -27.61
C PHE A 668 1.00 19.58 -28.39
N THR A 669 2.20 19.46 -27.84
CA THR A 669 3.43 19.95 -28.44
C THR A 669 4.38 18.77 -28.55
N ALA A 670 4.76 18.43 -29.78
CA ALA A 670 5.89 17.55 -30.05
C ALA A 670 7.19 18.37 -30.02
N LEU A 671 8.28 17.75 -29.59
CA LEU A 671 9.59 18.36 -29.42
C LEU A 671 10.63 17.47 -30.08
N ALA A 672 11.58 18.07 -30.79
CA ALA A 672 12.76 17.42 -31.33
C ALA A 672 14.01 18.08 -30.74
N LEU A 673 14.78 17.31 -29.98
CA LEU A 673 16.07 17.71 -29.45
C LEU A 673 17.19 16.85 -30.05
N ASP A 674 18.42 17.36 -30.00
CA ASP A 674 19.61 16.53 -30.14
C ASP A 674 19.89 15.77 -28.82
N THR A 675 20.90 14.91 -28.82
CA THR A 675 21.29 14.13 -27.63
C THR A 675 21.87 14.97 -26.48
N ALA A 676 22.23 16.24 -26.75
CA ALA A 676 22.71 17.22 -25.78
C ALA A 676 21.59 18.12 -25.22
N GLY A 677 20.34 17.94 -25.67
CA GLY A 677 19.19 18.73 -25.23
C GLY A 677 19.00 20.04 -25.99
N LYS A 678 19.70 20.27 -27.10
CA LYS A 678 19.50 21.45 -27.94
C LYS A 678 18.34 21.23 -28.92
N PRO A 679 17.49 22.24 -29.12
CA PRO A 679 16.41 22.14 -30.10
C PRO A 679 16.89 21.93 -31.54
N LEU A 680 16.26 20.98 -32.25
CA LEU A 680 16.50 20.72 -33.66
C LEU A 680 15.41 21.39 -34.50
N LYS A 681 15.80 22.33 -35.37
CA LYS A 681 14.89 22.96 -36.35
C LYS A 681 14.73 22.06 -37.58
N GLY A 682 13.51 22.00 -38.12
CA GLY A 682 13.22 21.33 -39.39
C GLY A 682 13.19 19.80 -39.32
N GLN A 683 13.18 19.23 -38.12
CA GLN A 683 13.08 17.79 -37.91
C GLN A 683 11.64 17.34 -38.14
N ALA A 684 11.44 16.35 -39.01
CA ALA A 684 10.13 15.75 -39.23
C ALA A 684 9.66 15.00 -37.98
N LEU A 685 8.43 15.32 -37.55
CA LEU A 685 7.75 14.76 -36.39
C LEU A 685 6.37 14.27 -36.83
N GLU A 686 6.07 13.02 -36.48
CA GLU A 686 4.73 12.44 -36.61
C GLU A 686 4.18 12.15 -35.21
N VAL A 687 2.96 12.57 -34.95
CA VAL A 687 2.22 12.21 -33.73
C VAL A 687 1.03 11.35 -34.11
N ARG A 688 1.03 10.11 -33.62
CA ARG A 688 -0.07 9.16 -33.74
C ARG A 688 -0.74 8.94 -32.39
N ALA A 689 -1.96 8.44 -32.41
CA ALA A 689 -2.69 8.13 -31.18
C ALA A 689 -3.26 6.71 -31.20
N ARG A 690 -3.35 6.13 -30.01
CA ARG A 690 -4.09 4.89 -29.76
C ARG A 690 -4.91 5.01 -28.50
N LEU A 691 -6.12 4.45 -28.53
CA LEU A 691 -7.04 4.36 -27.41
C LEU A 691 -6.81 3.04 -26.68
N ALA A 692 -6.59 3.10 -25.37
CA ALA A 692 -6.63 1.94 -24.49
C ALA A 692 -7.96 1.94 -23.74
N GLN A 693 -8.78 0.90 -23.94
CA GLN A 693 -10.04 0.71 -23.22
C GLN A 693 -9.92 -0.48 -22.29
N VAL A 694 -10.23 -0.27 -21.00
CA VAL A 694 -10.33 -1.38 -20.04
C VAL A 694 -11.77 -1.84 -19.95
N ILE A 695 -12.01 -3.09 -20.30
CA ILE A 695 -13.29 -3.76 -20.11
C ILE A 695 -13.19 -4.58 -18.82
N SER A 696 -13.90 -4.15 -17.79
CA SER A 696 -13.99 -4.85 -16.50
C SER A 696 -15.27 -5.66 -16.44
N THR A 697 -15.15 -6.99 -16.28
CA THR A 697 -16.30 -7.88 -16.07
C THR A 697 -16.23 -8.54 -14.71
N ARG A 698 -17.35 -8.53 -13.97
CA ARG A 698 -17.42 -9.17 -12.65
C ARG A 698 -17.80 -10.64 -12.82
N LYS A 699 -16.86 -11.55 -12.56
CA LYS A 699 -17.02 -13.00 -12.75
C LYS A 699 -17.19 -13.73 -11.41
N ARG A 700 -18.14 -14.67 -11.34
CA ARG A 700 -18.31 -15.55 -10.19
C ARG A 700 -17.22 -16.63 -10.19
N ILE A 701 -16.48 -16.77 -9.10
CA ILE A 701 -15.43 -17.77 -8.89
C ILE A 701 -15.88 -18.85 -7.89
N VAL A 702 -15.08 -19.92 -7.78
CA VAL A 702 -15.34 -21.06 -6.86
C VAL A 702 -15.49 -20.56 -5.42
N GLY A 703 -16.46 -21.13 -4.69
CA GLY A 703 -16.83 -20.68 -3.34
C GLY A 703 -17.94 -19.61 -3.29
N GLY A 704 -18.49 -19.22 -4.45
CA GLY A 704 -19.59 -18.26 -4.54
C GLY A 704 -19.13 -16.79 -4.51
N PHE A 705 -17.84 -16.54 -4.70
CA PHE A 705 -17.25 -15.20 -4.68
C PHE A 705 -17.28 -14.55 -6.07
N TYR A 706 -16.96 -13.26 -6.12
CA TYR A 706 -16.86 -12.50 -7.36
C TYR A 706 -15.52 -11.80 -7.44
N ALA A 707 -14.87 -11.89 -8.59
CA ALA A 707 -13.65 -11.14 -8.91
C ALA A 707 -13.87 -10.33 -10.19
N TYR A 708 -13.21 -9.18 -10.31
CA TYR A 708 -13.11 -8.47 -11.58
C TYR A 708 -12.06 -9.12 -12.49
N ASP A 709 -12.45 -9.33 -13.73
CA ASP A 709 -11.60 -9.73 -14.84
C ASP A 709 -11.46 -8.51 -15.77
N ASN A 710 -10.24 -8.00 -15.88
CA ASN A 710 -9.94 -6.76 -16.61
C ASN A 710 -9.22 -7.13 -17.91
N ARG A 711 -9.79 -6.69 -19.04
CA ARG A 711 -9.18 -6.85 -20.35
C ARG A 711 -8.93 -5.49 -20.97
N THR A 712 -7.69 -5.21 -21.34
CA THR A 712 -7.35 -4.00 -22.10
C THR A 712 -7.46 -4.28 -23.59
N GLU A 713 -8.28 -3.50 -24.29
CA GLU A 713 -8.35 -3.48 -25.75
C GLU A 713 -7.67 -2.21 -26.26
N VAL A 714 -6.72 -2.36 -27.19
CA VAL A 714 -6.00 -1.23 -27.80
C VAL A 714 -6.54 -1.02 -29.21
N LYS A 715 -6.98 0.20 -29.51
CA LYS A 715 -7.47 0.62 -30.82
C LYS A 715 -6.60 1.75 -31.35
N GLU A 716 -5.96 1.56 -32.49
CA GLU A 716 -5.22 2.62 -33.17
C GLU A 716 -6.19 3.70 -33.66
N LEU A 717 -5.92 4.97 -33.32
CA LEU A 717 -6.68 6.14 -33.78
C LEU A 717 -6.01 6.80 -34.99
N GLY A 718 -4.80 6.36 -35.36
CA GLY A 718 -4.06 6.83 -36.52
C GLY A 718 -3.21 8.08 -36.25
N SER A 719 -2.75 8.71 -37.34
CA SER A 719 -1.90 9.90 -37.31
C SER A 719 -2.76 11.14 -37.01
N LEU A 720 -2.42 11.88 -35.95
CA LEU A 720 -3.13 13.09 -35.51
C LEU A 720 -2.46 14.37 -36.01
N CYS A 721 -1.13 14.37 -36.16
CA CYS A 721 -0.37 15.55 -36.52
C CYS A 721 0.92 15.14 -37.22
N ASN A 722 1.25 15.80 -38.34
CA ASN A 722 2.51 15.63 -39.06
C ASN A 722 3.06 17.01 -39.38
N GLY A 723 4.35 17.22 -39.14
CA GLY A 723 4.99 18.50 -39.42
C GLY A 723 6.49 18.48 -39.19
N VAL A 724 7.08 19.67 -39.25
CA VAL A 724 8.49 19.89 -38.94
C VAL A 724 8.61 20.81 -37.73
N SER A 725 9.64 20.60 -36.93
CA SER A 725 9.92 21.44 -35.76
C SER A 725 10.38 22.86 -36.12
N ASP A 726 10.01 23.83 -35.29
CA ASP A 726 10.40 25.24 -35.39
C ASP A 726 11.81 25.53 -34.81
N ASP A 727 12.16 26.82 -34.67
CA ASP A 727 13.45 27.26 -34.09
C ASP A 727 13.64 26.84 -32.62
N ARG A 728 12.56 26.52 -31.90
CA ARG A 728 12.56 25.98 -30.54
C ARG A 728 12.46 24.46 -30.53
N GLY A 729 12.57 23.82 -31.68
CA GLY A 729 12.46 22.37 -31.82
C GLY A 729 11.04 21.86 -31.62
N GLN A 730 10.02 22.73 -31.62
CA GLN A 730 8.66 22.39 -31.27
C GLN A 730 7.76 22.31 -32.50
N LEU A 731 6.76 21.43 -32.42
CA LEU A 731 5.63 21.35 -33.33
C LEU A 731 4.35 21.36 -32.48
N ALA A 732 3.62 22.47 -32.53
CA ALA A 732 2.33 22.59 -31.87
C ALA A 732 1.24 21.96 -32.73
N CYS A 733 0.42 21.11 -32.12
CA CYS A 733 -0.65 20.36 -32.77
C CYS A 733 -1.95 20.50 -31.98
N GLU A 734 -3.07 20.52 -32.69
CA GLU A 734 -4.41 20.40 -32.12
C GLU A 734 -5.13 19.28 -32.86
N ALA A 735 -5.70 18.32 -32.13
CA ALA A 735 -6.50 17.26 -32.69
C ALA A 735 -7.86 17.19 -31.99
N THR A 736 -8.89 16.76 -32.72
CA THR A 736 -10.19 16.44 -32.13
C THR A 736 -10.34 14.93 -32.06
N LEU A 737 -10.61 14.41 -30.87
CA LEU A 737 -10.80 13.00 -30.58
C LEU A 737 -12.28 12.76 -30.22
N ASP A 738 -12.95 11.94 -31.02
CA ASP A 738 -14.38 11.63 -30.87
C ASP A 738 -14.66 10.47 -29.90
N THR A 739 -13.65 10.03 -29.14
CA THR A 739 -13.76 8.86 -28.25
C THR A 739 -13.29 9.21 -26.84
N ALA A 740 -14.11 8.91 -25.83
CA ALA A 740 -13.75 9.06 -24.42
C ALA A 740 -12.87 7.89 -23.94
N GLY A 741 -11.94 8.16 -23.04
CA GLY A 741 -11.03 7.15 -22.46
C GLY A 741 -9.56 7.58 -22.46
N GLN A 742 -8.66 6.63 -22.18
CA GLN A 742 -7.22 6.88 -22.15
C GLN A 742 -6.63 6.80 -23.56
N VAL A 743 -6.15 7.93 -24.06
CA VAL A 743 -5.49 8.05 -25.35
C VAL A 743 -3.99 8.25 -25.12
N GLU A 744 -3.18 7.38 -25.70
CA GLU A 744 -1.74 7.55 -25.70
C GLU A 744 -1.32 8.24 -26.99
N LEU A 745 -0.73 9.42 -26.85
CA LEU A 745 -0.13 10.20 -27.92
C LEU A 745 1.33 9.77 -28.07
N ILE A 746 1.72 9.32 -29.25
CA ILE A 746 3.04 8.80 -29.55
C ILE A 746 3.66 9.68 -30.61
N VAL A 747 4.74 10.37 -30.25
CA VAL A 747 5.58 11.10 -31.19
C VAL A 747 6.67 10.18 -31.72
N ALA A 748 6.89 10.17 -33.02
CA ALA A 748 7.98 9.49 -33.69
C ALA A 748 8.83 10.49 -34.48
N ALA A 749 10.14 10.30 -34.42
CA ALA A 749 11.12 11.05 -35.19
C ALA A 749 12.17 10.12 -35.77
N LYS A 750 12.65 10.43 -36.97
CA LYS A 750 13.72 9.68 -37.65
C LYS A 750 14.96 10.54 -37.77
N ASP A 751 16.10 10.04 -37.32
CA ASP A 751 17.38 10.74 -37.51
C ASP A 751 17.90 10.63 -38.95
N ALA A 752 18.96 11.38 -39.27
CA ALA A 752 19.60 11.33 -40.58
C ALA A 752 20.16 9.94 -40.95
N GLY A 753 20.48 9.10 -39.95
CA GLY A 753 20.91 7.70 -40.12
C GLY A 753 19.75 6.71 -40.30
N GLY A 754 18.52 7.20 -40.30
CA GLY A 754 17.31 6.45 -40.48
C GLY A 754 16.81 5.68 -39.25
N ARG A 755 17.38 5.93 -38.07
CA ARG A 755 16.96 5.34 -36.80
C ARG A 755 15.73 6.08 -36.28
N ILE A 756 14.75 5.32 -35.82
CA ILE A 756 13.50 5.84 -35.27
C ILE A 756 13.65 5.93 -33.75
N ALA A 757 13.29 7.08 -33.20
CA ALA A 757 13.04 7.25 -31.78
C ALA A 757 11.58 7.61 -31.57
N GLU A 758 10.99 7.10 -30.49
CA GLU A 758 9.62 7.37 -30.10
C GLU A 758 9.57 7.85 -28.65
N ALA A 759 8.62 8.74 -28.37
CA ALA A 759 8.21 9.10 -27.03
C ALA A 759 6.68 9.15 -26.95
N ALA A 760 6.12 8.93 -25.76
CA ALA A 760 4.69 8.84 -25.56
C ALA A 760 4.23 9.58 -24.31
N THR A 761 3.02 10.10 -24.35
CA THR A 761 2.31 10.66 -23.21
C THR A 761 0.84 10.23 -23.22
N GLY A 762 0.23 10.10 -22.05
CA GLY A 762 -1.19 9.76 -21.92
C GLY A 762 -2.05 11.02 -21.78
N VAL A 763 -3.19 11.05 -22.45
CA VAL A 763 -4.25 12.05 -22.29
C VAL A 763 -5.58 11.35 -22.08
N TRP A 764 -6.33 11.79 -21.09
CA TRP A 764 -7.70 11.36 -20.85
C TRP A 764 -8.67 12.26 -21.60
N VAL A 765 -9.46 11.70 -22.50
CA VAL A 765 -10.54 12.44 -23.16
C VAL A 765 -11.79 12.32 -22.29
N THR A 766 -12.21 13.44 -21.67
CA THR A 766 -13.33 13.52 -20.72
C THR A 766 -14.52 14.28 -21.34
N ARG A 767 -15.72 14.14 -20.74
CA ARG A 767 -16.97 14.79 -21.18
C ARG A 767 -17.47 14.47 -22.61
N HIS A 768 -17.02 13.36 -23.20
CA HIS A 768 -17.56 12.73 -24.43
C HIS A 768 -18.21 11.36 -24.17
N GLY A 769 -18.56 11.09 -22.91
CA GLY A 769 -19.08 9.81 -22.43
C GLY A 769 -18.66 9.56 -20.97
N GLU A 770 -19.06 8.40 -20.42
CA GLU A 770 -18.66 7.97 -19.08
C GLU A 770 -17.23 7.41 -19.09
N LEU A 771 -16.42 7.78 -18.11
CA LEU A 771 -15.09 7.22 -17.90
C LEU A 771 -15.20 5.99 -16.99
N TRP A 772 -14.76 4.85 -17.50
CA TRP A 772 -14.70 3.59 -16.75
C TRP A 772 -13.24 3.17 -16.58
N PHE A 773 -12.84 2.94 -15.32
CA PHE A 773 -11.48 2.55 -14.95
C PHE A 773 -11.44 1.10 -14.51
N ALA A 774 -10.27 0.46 -14.66
CA ALA A 774 -10.02 -0.89 -14.17
C ALA A 774 -10.48 -1.01 -12.70
N GLN A 775 -11.28 -2.04 -12.40
CA GLN A 775 -11.72 -2.29 -11.04
C GLN A 775 -10.83 -3.34 -10.40
N ASP A 776 -10.26 -2.98 -9.26
CA ASP A 776 -9.66 -3.95 -8.35
C ASP A 776 -10.70 -4.52 -7.40
N ASN A 777 -10.36 -5.67 -6.80
CA ASN A 777 -11.21 -6.37 -5.84
C ASN A 777 -11.15 -5.75 -4.43
N ASP A 778 -10.75 -4.48 -4.32
CA ASP A 778 -10.69 -3.72 -3.08
C ASP A 778 -11.45 -2.39 -3.19
N ASP A 779 -11.53 -1.65 -2.09
CA ASP A 779 -12.23 -0.36 -2.02
C ASP A 779 -11.29 0.85 -2.21
N ARG A 780 -10.10 0.63 -2.79
CA ARG A 780 -9.17 1.68 -3.17
C ARG A 780 -9.46 2.19 -4.58
N VAL A 781 -8.99 3.39 -4.87
CA VAL A 781 -9.06 4.03 -6.19
C VAL A 781 -7.89 4.97 -6.37
N ASP A 782 -7.41 5.11 -7.60
CA ASP A 782 -6.32 6.06 -7.87
C ASP A 782 -6.79 7.50 -7.72
N LEU A 783 -5.96 8.29 -7.04
CA LEU A 783 -6.03 9.74 -7.02
C LEU A 783 -4.75 10.26 -7.67
N LEU A 784 -4.87 10.87 -8.84
CA LEU A 784 -3.71 11.25 -9.65
C LEU A 784 -3.55 12.77 -9.67
N PRO A 785 -2.48 13.32 -9.10
CA PRO A 785 -2.19 14.75 -9.23
C PRO A 785 -1.60 15.08 -10.60
N GLU A 786 -1.87 16.29 -11.09
CA GLU A 786 -1.30 16.80 -12.35
C GLU A 786 0.24 16.90 -12.31
N LYS A 787 0.81 17.21 -11.13
CA LYS A 787 2.26 17.26 -10.87
C LYS A 787 2.55 16.60 -9.53
N LYS A 788 3.76 16.06 -9.36
CA LYS A 788 4.20 15.48 -8.06
C LYS A 788 4.67 16.56 -7.06
N ARG A 789 5.13 17.72 -7.56
CA ARG A 789 5.64 18.84 -6.76
C ARG A 789 4.89 20.13 -7.08
N TYR A 790 4.57 20.87 -6.03
CA TYR A 790 3.95 22.19 -6.09
C TYR A 790 4.67 23.17 -5.18
N GLU A 791 4.66 24.45 -5.55
CA GLU A 791 5.13 25.53 -4.69
C GLU A 791 3.95 26.13 -3.89
N PRO A 792 4.19 26.65 -2.66
CA PRO A 792 3.15 27.33 -1.89
C PRO A 792 2.43 28.42 -2.69
N GLY A 793 1.10 28.42 -2.64
CA GLY A 793 0.23 29.33 -3.40
C GLY A 793 -0.25 28.78 -4.75
N GLU A 794 0.39 27.73 -5.28
CA GLU A 794 -0.14 27.02 -6.46
C GLU A 794 -1.43 26.25 -6.14
N THR A 795 -2.19 25.89 -7.18
CA THR A 795 -3.39 25.05 -7.04
C THR A 795 -3.12 23.69 -7.68
N ALA A 796 -3.11 22.64 -6.85
CA ALA A 796 -3.03 21.27 -7.31
C ALA A 796 -4.37 20.80 -7.85
N LYS A 797 -4.36 20.23 -9.06
CA LYS A 797 -5.51 19.55 -9.64
C LYS A 797 -5.28 18.05 -9.55
N LEU A 798 -6.24 17.33 -8.96
CA LEU A 798 -6.17 15.88 -8.84
C LEU A 798 -7.39 15.23 -9.46
N GLN A 799 -7.19 14.10 -10.14
CA GLN A 799 -8.27 13.28 -10.69
C GLN A 799 -8.53 12.06 -9.83
N LEU A 800 -9.78 11.85 -9.45
CA LEU A 800 -10.22 10.59 -8.86
C LEU A 800 -10.67 9.63 -9.97
N ARG A 801 -10.06 8.45 -10.07
CA ARG A 801 -10.47 7.41 -11.04
C ARG A 801 -11.73 6.64 -10.59
N MET A 802 -12.80 7.37 -10.24
CA MET A 802 -13.96 6.77 -9.59
C MET A 802 -14.85 5.96 -10.55
N PRO A 803 -15.38 4.81 -10.11
CA PRO A 803 -16.33 4.00 -10.88
C PRO A 803 -17.80 4.44 -10.70
N PHE A 804 -18.04 5.71 -10.38
CA PHE A 804 -19.36 6.23 -10.03
C PHE A 804 -19.77 7.34 -11.01
N ARG A 805 -21.04 7.35 -11.44
CA ARG A 805 -21.62 8.46 -12.23
C ARG A 805 -21.65 9.77 -11.43
N SER A 806 -21.91 9.67 -10.13
CA SER A 806 -21.89 10.78 -9.18
C SER A 806 -21.49 10.25 -7.80
N ALA A 807 -20.73 11.03 -7.05
CA ALA A 807 -20.33 10.69 -5.69
C ALA A 807 -20.27 11.92 -4.79
N THR A 808 -20.70 11.77 -3.53
CA THR A 808 -20.38 12.75 -2.48
C THR A 808 -19.03 12.37 -1.90
N ALA A 809 -18.06 13.27 -1.95
CA ALA A 809 -16.70 12.99 -1.53
C ALA A 809 -16.25 13.90 -0.39
N LEU A 810 -15.64 13.30 0.64
CA LEU A 810 -14.86 14.02 1.65
C LEU A 810 -13.42 14.09 1.16
N VAL A 811 -12.96 15.29 0.83
CA VAL A 811 -11.57 15.58 0.52
C VAL A 811 -10.90 16.06 1.79
N ALA A 812 -9.82 15.41 2.20
CA ALA A 812 -9.06 15.75 3.39
C ALA A 812 -7.57 15.90 3.06
N ILE A 813 -6.95 16.93 3.63
CA ILE A 813 -5.52 17.19 3.53
C ILE A 813 -4.92 16.73 4.86
N GLU A 814 -3.98 15.80 4.78
CA GLU A 814 -3.57 14.97 5.88
C GLU A 814 -2.05 14.86 5.98
N ARG A 815 -1.56 14.73 7.21
CA ARG A 815 -0.17 14.41 7.52
C ARG A 815 -0.08 13.72 8.88
N GLU A 816 0.34 14.39 9.95
CA GLU A 816 0.28 13.87 11.33
C GLU A 816 -1.16 13.77 11.83
N GLY A 817 -2.00 14.66 11.32
CA GLY A 817 -3.44 14.69 11.56
C GLY A 817 -4.18 15.23 10.35
N ILE A 818 -5.44 15.56 10.55
CA ILE A 818 -6.30 16.16 9.55
C ILE A 818 -6.09 17.68 9.59
N MET A 819 -5.56 18.25 8.51
CA MET A 819 -5.20 19.68 8.43
C MET A 819 -6.34 20.52 7.85
N ASP A 820 -6.95 20.05 6.75
CA ASP A 820 -8.09 20.69 6.10
C ASP A 820 -9.07 19.63 5.58
N THR A 821 -10.35 19.97 5.50
CA THR A 821 -11.40 19.10 4.96
C THR A 821 -12.48 19.88 4.25
N ARG A 822 -12.99 19.31 3.15
CA ARG A 822 -14.14 19.83 2.42
C ARG A 822 -14.99 18.70 1.87
N VAL A 823 -16.30 18.92 1.78
CA VAL A 823 -17.21 18.01 1.11
C VAL A 823 -17.51 18.55 -0.28
N VAL A 824 -17.32 17.72 -1.30
CA VAL A 824 -17.58 18.07 -2.70
C VAL A 824 -18.46 17.02 -3.36
N THR A 825 -19.14 17.39 -4.44
CA THR A 825 -19.83 16.43 -5.31
C THR A 825 -18.99 16.22 -6.56
N LEU A 826 -18.58 14.98 -6.79
CA LEU A 826 -17.83 14.56 -7.98
C LEU A 826 -18.77 13.94 -9.00
N ARG A 827 -18.50 14.18 -10.28
CA ARG A 827 -19.28 13.58 -11.38
C ARG A 827 -18.37 12.74 -12.27
N GLY A 828 -18.88 11.64 -12.80
CA GLY A 828 -18.08 10.69 -13.61
C GLY A 828 -17.59 11.27 -14.93
N ASP A 829 -18.24 12.34 -15.43
CA ASP A 829 -17.82 13.10 -16.61
C ASP A 829 -16.68 14.10 -16.32
N ASP A 830 -16.47 14.47 -15.05
CA ASP A 830 -15.40 15.34 -14.57
C ASP A 830 -15.06 15.07 -13.08
N PRO A 831 -14.30 14.00 -12.79
CA PRO A 831 -13.98 13.62 -11.41
C PRO A 831 -12.71 14.35 -10.92
N THR A 832 -12.64 15.67 -11.10
CA THR A 832 -11.47 16.48 -10.72
C THR A 832 -11.70 17.26 -9.41
N ILE A 833 -10.65 17.42 -8.61
CA ILE A 833 -10.63 18.25 -7.40
C ILE A 833 -9.50 19.27 -7.47
N GLU A 834 -9.74 20.45 -6.92
CA GLU A 834 -8.75 21.53 -6.84
C GLU A 834 -8.39 21.80 -5.38
N VAL A 835 -7.09 21.79 -5.08
CA VAL A 835 -6.53 21.98 -3.73
C VAL A 835 -5.49 23.10 -3.81
N LYS A 836 -5.76 24.22 -3.14
CA LYS A 836 -4.80 25.31 -3.00
C LYS A 836 -3.71 24.91 -2.00
N ILE A 837 -2.45 24.98 -2.40
CA ILE A 837 -1.30 24.61 -1.58
C ILE A 837 -0.99 25.75 -0.60
N GLU A 838 -1.10 25.48 0.70
CA GLU A 838 -0.78 26.45 1.74
C GLU A 838 0.70 26.44 2.12
N LYS A 839 1.16 27.55 2.68
CA LYS A 839 2.56 27.80 3.08
C LYS A 839 3.14 26.76 4.06
N GLY A 840 2.37 26.39 5.09
CA GLY A 840 2.81 25.43 6.12
C GLY A 840 2.75 23.95 5.73
N TRP A 841 2.59 23.61 4.45
CA TRP A 841 2.42 22.23 3.98
C TRP A 841 3.73 21.54 3.57
N ALA A 842 4.85 22.27 3.58
CA ALA A 842 6.17 21.69 3.39
C ALA A 842 6.49 20.63 4.47
N PRO A 843 7.25 19.58 4.14
CA PRO A 843 7.81 19.26 2.81
C PRO A 843 6.86 18.46 1.91
N ASN A 844 5.76 17.94 2.47
CA ASN A 844 4.73 17.20 1.74
C ASN A 844 3.42 17.14 2.52
N VAL A 845 2.33 16.86 1.80
CA VAL A 845 1.00 16.53 2.36
C VAL A 845 0.39 15.38 1.59
N TYR A 846 -0.58 14.72 2.22
CA TYR A 846 -1.40 13.69 1.59
C TYR A 846 -2.81 14.23 1.35
N VAL A 847 -3.31 14.11 0.12
CA VAL A 847 -4.71 14.39 -0.19
C VAL A 847 -5.43 13.06 -0.22
N SER A 848 -6.43 12.88 0.65
CA SER A 848 -7.30 11.71 0.64
C SER A 848 -8.70 12.09 0.19
N VAL A 849 -9.35 11.21 -0.57
CA VAL A 849 -10.70 11.41 -1.10
C VAL A 849 -11.52 10.16 -0.81
N LEU A 850 -12.43 10.26 0.16
CA LEU A 850 -13.42 9.24 0.45
C LEU A 850 -14.69 9.54 -0.35
N ALA A 851 -14.86 8.87 -1.49
CA ALA A 851 -16.00 9.05 -2.38
C ALA A 851 -17.09 8.03 -2.06
N LEU A 852 -18.30 8.52 -1.82
CA LEU A 852 -19.48 7.72 -1.49
C LEU A 852 -20.49 7.75 -2.64
N ARG A 853 -21.01 6.58 -2.97
CA ARG A 853 -22.18 6.38 -3.82
C ARG A 853 -23.32 5.86 -2.95
N GLY A 854 -24.47 6.54 -3.00
CA GLY A 854 -25.71 6.03 -2.43
C GLY A 854 -26.21 4.75 -3.12
N ARG A 855 -27.41 4.31 -2.75
CA ARG A 855 -28.07 3.18 -3.39
C ARG A 855 -28.59 3.60 -4.78
N ILE A 856 -28.35 2.77 -5.81
CA ILE A 856 -28.95 2.99 -7.13
C ILE A 856 -30.43 2.59 -7.08
N ARG A 857 -31.34 3.44 -7.57
CA ARG A 857 -32.77 3.13 -7.67
C ARG A 857 -33.24 3.16 -9.12
N GLU A 858 -34.36 2.49 -9.38
CA GLU A 858 -35.10 2.72 -10.61
C GLU A 858 -35.85 4.06 -10.48
N VAL A 859 -35.59 4.98 -11.39
CA VAL A 859 -36.31 6.27 -11.45
C VAL A 859 -37.00 6.36 -12.82
N PRO A 860 -38.12 5.65 -13.01
CA PRO A 860 -38.84 5.73 -14.27
C PRO A 860 -39.50 7.10 -14.42
N TRP A 861 -39.71 7.58 -15.66
CA TRP A 861 -40.22 8.93 -15.93
C TRP A 861 -41.54 9.26 -15.20
N TYR A 862 -42.41 8.26 -15.02
CA TYR A 862 -43.71 8.43 -14.35
C TYR A 862 -43.58 8.63 -12.83
N SER A 863 -42.41 8.38 -12.23
CA SER A 863 -42.14 8.70 -10.81
C SER A 863 -42.19 10.21 -10.51
N LEU A 864 -42.13 11.06 -11.55
CA LEU A 864 -42.42 12.49 -11.45
C LEU A 864 -43.79 12.75 -10.81
N PHE A 865 -44.81 11.97 -11.20
CA PHE A 865 -46.18 12.14 -10.72
C PHE A 865 -46.40 11.53 -9.33
N GLN A 866 -45.50 10.67 -8.87
CA GLN A 866 -45.57 10.06 -7.53
C GLN A 866 -44.91 10.95 -6.48
N TRP A 867 -43.62 11.22 -6.65
CA TRP A 867 -42.83 11.99 -5.68
C TRP A 867 -42.08 13.17 -6.32
N GLY A 868 -41.76 13.10 -7.61
CA GLY A 868 -40.92 14.11 -8.24
C GLY A 868 -41.52 15.51 -8.26
N TRP A 869 -42.85 15.64 -8.36
CA TRP A 869 -43.52 16.94 -8.30
C TRP A 869 -43.39 17.63 -6.93
N LYS A 870 -43.19 16.86 -5.85
CA LYS A 870 -42.96 17.40 -4.48
C LYS A 870 -41.51 17.81 -4.26
N GLN A 871 -40.57 17.17 -4.95
CA GLN A 871 -39.13 17.45 -4.86
C GLN A 871 -38.48 17.49 -6.25
N PRO A 872 -38.84 18.48 -7.10
CA PRO A 872 -38.52 18.46 -8.53
C PRO A 872 -37.02 18.44 -8.82
N LEU A 873 -36.23 19.16 -8.02
CA LEU A 873 -34.77 19.17 -8.14
C LEU A 873 -34.13 17.83 -7.78
N ALA A 874 -34.64 17.13 -6.76
CA ALA A 874 -34.13 15.82 -6.36
C ALA A 874 -34.50 14.75 -7.39
N TRP A 875 -35.72 14.82 -7.93
CA TRP A 875 -36.20 13.91 -8.98
C TRP A 875 -35.42 14.06 -10.27
N TRP A 876 -35.19 15.29 -10.73
CA TRP A 876 -34.43 15.54 -11.94
C TRP A 876 -32.99 15.00 -11.84
N ARG A 877 -32.33 15.18 -10.68
CA ARG A 877 -31.00 14.61 -10.42
C ARG A 877 -31.02 13.09 -10.46
N ALA A 878 -31.97 12.45 -9.76
CA ALA A 878 -32.09 11.00 -9.71
C ALA A 878 -32.40 10.40 -11.10
N TYR A 879 -33.33 10.99 -11.85
CA TYR A 879 -33.69 10.57 -13.22
C TYR A 879 -32.50 10.65 -14.19
N ARG A 880 -31.67 11.69 -14.06
CA ARG A 880 -30.49 11.90 -14.91
C ARG A 880 -29.31 11.01 -14.53
N ASP A 881 -29.02 10.89 -13.23
CA ASP A 881 -27.77 10.30 -12.73
C ASP A 881 -27.88 8.78 -12.49
N GLU A 882 -29.09 8.27 -12.21
CA GLU A 882 -29.33 6.84 -11.93
C GLU A 882 -29.78 6.06 -13.18
N GLY A 883 -30.49 6.71 -14.11
CA GLY A 883 -30.82 6.20 -15.44
C GLY A 883 -31.72 4.94 -15.48
N PRO A 884 -31.99 4.39 -16.70
CA PRO A 884 -32.86 3.22 -16.89
C PRO A 884 -32.15 1.86 -16.66
N ASP A 885 -30.82 1.84 -16.48
CA ASP A 885 -30.00 0.61 -16.39
C ASP A 885 -30.06 -0.07 -15.00
N TYR A 886 -31.04 0.26 -14.18
CA TYR A 886 -31.24 -0.36 -12.87
C TYR A 886 -31.44 -1.87 -13.01
N GLN A 887 -30.63 -2.64 -12.27
CA GLN A 887 -30.83 -4.07 -12.11
C GLN A 887 -31.44 -4.33 -10.72
N PRO A 888 -32.66 -4.88 -10.63
CA PRO A 888 -33.29 -5.15 -9.34
C PRO A 888 -32.43 -6.12 -8.52
N PRO A 889 -32.33 -5.92 -7.20
CA PRO A 889 -31.58 -6.82 -6.33
C PRO A 889 -32.16 -8.24 -6.47
N THR A 890 -31.28 -9.21 -6.73
CA THR A 890 -31.65 -10.62 -6.70
C THR A 890 -31.37 -11.18 -5.32
N ALA A 891 -32.01 -12.29 -4.94
CA ALA A 891 -31.77 -12.99 -3.67
C ALA A 891 -30.29 -13.42 -3.46
N MET A 892 -29.44 -13.32 -4.48
CA MET A 892 -28.03 -13.72 -4.47
C MET A 892 -27.05 -12.55 -4.70
N VAL A 893 -27.48 -11.45 -5.33
CA VAL A 893 -26.63 -10.30 -5.70
C VAL A 893 -27.40 -8.99 -5.63
N ASP A 894 -26.91 -8.04 -4.83
CA ASP A 894 -27.31 -6.63 -4.82
C ASP A 894 -26.16 -5.77 -5.36
N LEU A 895 -26.29 -5.28 -6.60
CA LEU A 895 -25.36 -4.34 -7.25
C LEU A 895 -25.73 -2.86 -6.98
N ALA A 896 -26.94 -2.64 -6.50
CA ALA A 896 -27.49 -1.32 -6.23
C ALA A 896 -27.06 -0.76 -4.88
N LYS A 897 -26.63 -1.60 -3.93
CA LYS A 897 -26.22 -1.22 -2.57
C LYS A 897 -25.23 -0.04 -2.48
N PRO A 898 -25.25 0.75 -1.39
CA PRO A 898 -24.28 1.81 -1.16
C PRO A 898 -22.83 1.33 -1.28
N ALA A 899 -21.98 2.17 -1.85
CA ALA A 899 -20.58 1.86 -2.10
C ALA A 899 -19.69 3.04 -1.75
N PHE A 900 -18.42 2.76 -1.43
CA PHE A 900 -17.40 3.79 -1.25
C PHE A 900 -16.10 3.38 -1.93
N LYS A 901 -15.27 4.38 -2.23
CA LYS A 901 -13.88 4.24 -2.64
C LYS A 901 -13.01 5.25 -1.89
N LEU A 902 -11.80 4.87 -1.50
CA LEU A 902 -10.79 5.77 -0.93
C LEU A 902 -9.59 5.88 -1.89
N GLY A 903 -9.29 7.10 -2.32
CA GLY A 903 -8.06 7.40 -3.06
C GLY A 903 -7.17 8.34 -2.27
N VAL A 904 -5.86 8.17 -2.41
CA VAL A 904 -4.85 8.95 -1.68
C VAL A 904 -3.72 9.31 -2.63
N ALA A 905 -3.26 10.55 -2.56
CA ALA A 905 -2.12 11.05 -3.33
C ALA A 905 -1.17 11.83 -2.42
N ALA A 906 0.12 11.59 -2.54
CA ALA A 906 1.15 12.40 -1.92
C ALA A 906 1.53 13.58 -2.82
N LEU A 907 1.56 14.79 -2.26
CA LEU A 907 2.04 16.00 -2.92
C LEU A 907 3.32 16.48 -2.24
N GLN A 908 4.39 16.67 -3.00
CA GLN A 908 5.59 17.36 -2.51
C GLN A 908 5.36 18.87 -2.57
N VAL A 909 5.78 19.56 -1.52
CA VAL A 909 5.64 21.02 -1.39
C VAL A 909 7.04 21.63 -1.29
N GLY A 910 7.27 22.69 -2.06
CA GLY A 910 8.57 23.37 -2.10
C GLY A 910 9.04 23.89 -0.74
N LEU A 911 10.36 23.93 -0.55
CA LEU A 911 11.01 24.24 0.73
C LEU A 911 11.46 25.70 0.85
N ALA A 912 11.16 26.56 -0.12
CA ALA A 912 11.70 27.93 -0.19
C ALA A 912 11.41 28.76 1.07
N GLU A 913 10.29 28.51 1.76
CA GLU A 913 9.96 29.18 3.02
C GLU A 913 10.87 28.77 4.20
N HIS A 914 11.47 27.60 4.12
CA HIS A 914 12.35 27.03 5.13
C HIS A 914 13.84 27.17 4.80
N GLU A 915 14.17 27.47 3.55
CA GLU A 915 15.56 27.59 3.08
C GLU A 915 16.19 28.91 3.50
N LEU A 916 17.35 28.83 4.17
CA LEU A 916 18.25 29.96 4.39
C LEU A 916 19.26 30.02 3.25
N GLN A 917 19.36 31.18 2.58
CA GLN A 917 20.39 31.41 1.57
C GLN A 917 21.70 31.74 2.27
N VAL A 918 22.62 30.76 2.34
CA VAL A 918 23.94 30.88 2.98
C VAL A 918 25.01 31.05 1.91
N LYS A 919 25.68 32.21 1.91
CA LYS A 919 26.81 32.49 1.01
C LYS A 919 28.11 32.45 1.80
N VAL A 920 29.08 31.67 1.31
CA VAL A 920 30.45 31.63 1.83
C VAL A 920 31.40 32.07 0.73
N SER A 921 32.30 33.00 1.06
CA SER A 921 33.33 33.49 0.12
C SER A 921 34.68 33.61 0.82
N ALA A 922 35.75 33.27 0.12
CA ALA A 922 37.12 33.51 0.57
C ALA A 922 37.65 34.83 -0.02
N ASP A 923 38.61 35.46 0.64
CA ASP A 923 39.25 36.68 0.16
C ASP A 923 40.20 36.44 -1.03
N GLN A 924 40.74 35.22 -1.18
CA GLN A 924 41.59 34.80 -2.31
C GLN A 924 41.23 33.36 -2.75
N PRO A 925 41.42 33.00 -4.03
CA PRO A 925 41.21 31.63 -4.50
C PRO A 925 42.39 30.68 -4.20
N GLN A 926 43.58 31.24 -3.92
CA GLN A 926 44.83 30.51 -3.73
C GLN A 926 45.66 31.17 -2.63
N TYR A 927 46.32 30.36 -1.80
CA TYR A 927 47.11 30.78 -0.67
C TYR A 927 48.44 30.03 -0.62
N ALA A 928 49.46 30.64 0.01
CA ALA A 928 50.68 29.94 0.36
C ALA A 928 50.48 29.09 1.63
N VAL A 929 51.31 28.06 1.82
CA VAL A 929 51.35 27.29 3.08
C VAL A 929 51.51 28.21 4.29
N ARG A 930 50.86 27.88 5.42
CA ARG A 930 50.86 28.67 6.67
C ARG A 930 50.24 30.07 6.60
N GLN A 931 49.65 30.47 5.47
CA GLN A 931 48.87 31.70 5.40
C GLN A 931 47.54 31.54 6.17
N THR A 932 46.89 32.65 6.53
CA THR A 932 45.54 32.65 7.10
C THR A 932 44.53 33.12 6.07
N ALA A 933 43.56 32.27 5.73
CA ALA A 933 42.45 32.62 4.84
C ALA A 933 41.32 33.31 5.62
N LYS A 934 40.63 34.28 5.00
CA LYS A 934 39.46 34.95 5.58
C LYS A 934 38.19 34.51 4.88
N ALA A 935 37.37 33.73 5.57
CA ALA A 935 36.07 33.29 5.10
C ALA A 935 34.99 34.29 5.55
N ARG A 936 34.27 34.89 4.61
CA ARG A 936 33.07 35.69 4.88
C ARG A 936 31.83 34.84 4.70
N ILE A 937 30.93 34.90 5.67
CA ILE A 937 29.64 34.22 5.69
C ILE A 937 28.56 35.30 5.65
N GLN A 938 27.54 35.10 4.82
CA GLN A 938 26.33 35.92 4.79
C GLN A 938 25.10 35.01 4.75
N VAL A 939 24.11 35.27 5.60
CA VAL A 939 22.86 34.52 5.64
C VAL A 939 21.68 35.45 5.40
N THR A 940 20.84 35.08 4.45
CA THR A 940 19.60 35.80 4.11
C THR A 940 18.42 34.82 4.03
N HIS A 941 17.22 35.34 4.19
CA HIS A 941 15.97 34.63 3.95
C HIS A 941 15.02 35.55 3.18
N ALA A 942 14.49 35.07 2.05
CA ALA A 942 13.65 35.85 1.15
C ALA A 942 14.27 37.22 0.77
N GLY A 943 15.59 37.27 0.64
CA GLY A 943 16.36 38.48 0.32
C GLY A 943 16.62 39.44 1.50
N GLN A 944 16.15 39.12 2.71
CA GLN A 944 16.42 39.92 3.92
C GLN A 944 17.56 39.31 4.75
N PRO A 945 18.53 40.12 5.24
CA PRO A 945 19.55 39.63 6.14
C PRO A 945 19.00 39.18 7.49
N LEU A 946 19.53 38.08 8.04
CA LEU A 946 19.10 37.53 9.32
C LEU A 946 20.14 37.78 10.42
N ALA A 947 19.88 38.77 11.26
CA ALA A 947 20.71 39.08 12.42
C ALA A 947 20.51 38.07 13.56
N GLY A 948 21.57 37.74 14.30
CA GLY A 948 21.49 36.83 15.46
C GLY A 948 21.32 35.35 15.12
N THR A 949 21.28 34.99 13.83
CA THR A 949 21.32 33.60 13.37
C THR A 949 22.61 32.93 13.83
N GLU A 950 22.51 31.65 14.21
CA GLU A 950 23.65 30.86 14.65
C GLU A 950 24.16 30.02 13.47
N VAL A 951 25.48 29.99 13.29
CA VAL A 951 26.15 29.27 12.21
C VAL A 951 27.23 28.36 12.79
N ALA A 952 27.26 27.10 12.36
CA ALA A 952 28.42 26.23 12.51
C ALA A 952 29.32 26.35 11.28
N PHE A 953 30.64 26.37 11.46
CA PHE A 953 31.61 26.53 10.38
C PHE A 953 32.68 25.43 10.41
N ALA A 954 32.95 24.84 9.25
CA ALA A 954 33.97 23.81 9.05
C ALA A 954 34.93 24.19 7.90
N ALA A 955 36.21 23.90 8.06
CA ALA A 955 37.22 23.99 7.01
C ALA A 955 37.95 22.64 6.90
N VAL A 956 37.67 21.87 5.84
CA VAL A 956 38.05 20.44 5.71
C VAL A 956 38.79 20.19 4.40
N ASP A 957 39.76 19.30 4.41
CA ASP A 957 40.52 18.86 3.22
C ASP A 957 39.60 18.18 2.19
N GLU A 958 39.67 18.59 0.92
CA GLU A 958 38.87 18.00 -0.15
C GLU A 958 39.25 16.54 -0.46
N GLY A 959 40.49 16.14 -0.19
CA GLY A 959 40.93 14.75 -0.30
C GLY A 959 40.22 13.82 0.69
N LEU A 960 39.88 14.31 1.89
CA LEU A 960 39.03 13.58 2.84
C LEU A 960 37.61 13.45 2.30
N LEU A 961 37.06 14.55 1.77
CA LEU A 961 35.69 14.59 1.23
C LEU A 961 35.54 13.73 -0.03
N ALA A 962 36.62 13.53 -0.79
CA ALA A 962 36.65 12.60 -1.91
C ALA A 962 36.57 11.13 -1.48
N LEU A 963 37.10 10.78 -0.30
CA LEU A 963 36.97 9.44 0.28
C LEU A 963 35.58 9.21 0.87
N ARG A 964 35.05 10.22 1.56
CA ARG A 964 33.68 10.21 2.09
C ARG A 964 33.16 11.64 2.21
N GLY A 965 32.11 11.94 1.45
CA GLY A 965 31.37 13.19 1.60
C GLY A 965 30.79 13.36 3.02
N ASN A 966 30.54 14.61 3.39
CA ASN A 966 29.88 14.92 4.66
C ASN A 966 28.46 15.43 4.40
N ASP A 967 27.54 14.48 4.23
CA ASP A 967 26.11 14.77 3.97
C ASP A 967 25.42 15.38 5.20
N SER A 968 26.05 15.31 6.39
CA SER A 968 25.48 15.92 7.60
C SER A 968 25.38 17.44 7.53
N TRP A 969 26.12 18.08 6.62
CA TRP A 969 26.07 19.52 6.40
C TRP A 969 24.79 19.99 5.67
N ASP A 970 24.06 19.09 5.02
CA ASP A 970 22.76 19.40 4.40
C ASP A 970 21.63 19.39 5.44
N LEU A 971 21.68 20.38 6.34
CA LEU A 971 20.76 20.47 7.47
C LEU A 971 19.31 20.66 7.01
N LEU A 972 19.07 21.38 5.92
CA LEU A 972 17.71 21.62 5.41
C LEU A 972 17.01 20.31 5.04
N HIS A 973 17.63 19.50 4.19
CA HIS A 973 17.03 18.24 3.76
C HIS A 973 17.06 17.18 4.85
N ALA A 974 18.01 17.23 5.79
CA ALA A 974 18.01 16.34 6.96
C ALA A 974 16.84 16.60 7.92
N MET A 975 16.49 17.88 8.13
CA MET A 975 15.40 18.28 9.02
C MET A 975 14.03 18.22 8.33
N LEU A 976 13.94 18.61 7.05
CA LEU A 976 12.70 18.61 6.26
C LEU A 976 12.63 17.42 5.29
N ARG A 977 12.74 16.22 5.85
CA ARG A 977 12.51 14.97 5.12
C ARG A 977 11.03 14.74 4.87
N GLN A 978 10.72 13.93 3.85
CA GLN A 978 9.36 13.49 3.60
C GLN A 978 8.75 12.90 4.88
N ARG A 979 7.59 13.43 5.25
CA ARG A 979 6.83 13.08 6.45
C ARG A 979 5.83 11.99 6.10
N ALA A 980 5.70 11.01 6.98
CA ALA A 980 4.83 9.87 6.77
C ALA A 980 3.35 10.23 6.94
N TRP A 981 2.48 9.46 6.31
CA TRP A 981 1.03 9.58 6.46
C TRP A 981 0.58 8.97 7.79
N GLY A 982 0.12 9.81 8.71
CA GLY A 982 -0.26 9.46 10.08
C GLY A 982 -1.77 9.42 10.33
N VAL A 983 -2.60 9.41 9.29
CA VAL A 983 -4.06 9.38 9.42
C VAL A 983 -4.61 8.04 8.96
N ALA A 984 -5.42 7.40 9.82
CA ALA A 984 -6.16 6.20 9.49
C ALA A 984 -7.63 6.52 9.20
N THR A 985 -8.21 5.88 8.19
CA THR A 985 -9.64 6.05 7.82
C THR A 985 -10.40 4.75 8.07
N ALA A 986 -11.52 4.84 8.79
CA ALA A 986 -12.45 3.74 9.03
C ALA A 986 -13.86 4.11 8.57
N THR A 987 -14.63 3.13 8.14
CA THR A 987 -16.01 3.35 7.69
C THR A 987 -16.94 2.20 8.03
N GLY A 988 -18.12 2.53 8.57
CA GLY A 988 -19.21 1.57 8.78
C GLY A 988 -19.70 0.94 7.47
N GLN A 989 -19.53 1.60 6.32
CA GLN A 989 -19.98 1.03 5.04
C GLN A 989 -19.23 -0.25 4.64
N SER A 990 -18.08 -0.54 5.27
CA SER A 990 -17.34 -1.78 5.08
C SER A 990 -18.05 -3.01 5.71
N GLU A 991 -19.00 -2.78 6.61
CA GLU A 991 -19.79 -3.81 7.31
C GLU A 991 -21.16 -4.07 6.68
N ILE A 992 -21.51 -3.36 5.60
CA ILE A 992 -22.78 -3.59 4.90
C ILE A 992 -22.81 -5.03 4.36
N VAL A 993 -23.89 -5.75 4.68
CA VAL A 993 -24.04 -7.17 4.31
C VAL A 993 -23.80 -7.38 2.82
N GLY A 994 -22.94 -8.36 2.50
CA GLY A 994 -22.60 -8.76 1.13
C GLY A 994 -21.40 -8.03 0.50
N ARG A 995 -20.64 -7.20 1.23
CA ARG A 995 -19.29 -6.74 0.82
C ARG A 995 -18.20 -7.68 1.38
N ARG A 996 -17.10 -7.88 0.64
CA ARG A 996 -15.95 -8.68 1.08
C ARG A 996 -14.65 -8.15 0.48
N HIS A 997 -13.56 -8.23 1.24
CA HIS A 997 -12.25 -7.64 0.93
C HIS A 997 -11.20 -8.72 0.69
N TYR A 998 -10.29 -8.47 -0.25
CA TYR A 998 -9.16 -9.34 -0.57
C TYR A 998 -7.85 -8.66 -0.13
N GLY A 999 -6.93 -9.40 0.49
CA GLY A 999 -5.61 -8.89 0.86
C GLY A 999 -4.51 -9.86 0.45
N ARG A 1000 -3.58 -9.42 -0.42
CA ARG A 1000 -2.30 -10.08 -0.66
C ARG A 1000 -1.20 -9.45 0.20
N LYS A 1001 -0.25 -10.25 0.70
CA LYS A 1001 1.04 -9.80 1.27
C LYS A 1001 2.16 -10.53 0.52
N ALA A 1002 3.14 -9.80 0.01
CA ALA A 1002 4.43 -10.33 -0.45
C ALA A 1002 5.55 -9.59 0.32
N VAL A 1003 6.59 -10.31 0.69
CA VAL A 1003 7.73 -9.82 1.49
C VAL A 1003 8.95 -9.74 0.57
N ALA A 1004 9.71 -8.64 0.62
CA ALA A 1004 11.00 -8.53 -0.05
C ALA A 1004 12.15 -8.88 0.92
N ALA A 1005 13.14 -9.64 0.42
CA ALA A 1005 14.37 -9.96 1.14
C ALA A 1005 15.49 -8.98 0.78
N GLY A 1006 16.11 -8.38 1.80
CA GLY A 1006 17.30 -7.54 1.66
C GLY A 1006 18.59 -8.35 1.77
N GLY A 1007 19.54 -8.08 0.88
CA GLY A 1007 20.93 -8.53 0.98
C GLY A 1007 21.84 -7.37 1.38
N GLY A 1008 22.80 -7.63 2.28
CA GLY A 1008 23.84 -6.69 2.71
C GLY A 1008 25.20 -7.09 2.15
N GLY A 1009 25.94 -6.10 1.63
CA GLY A 1009 27.30 -6.23 1.11
C GLY A 1009 28.37 -6.08 2.21
N GLY A 1010 29.51 -6.75 1.99
CA GLY A 1010 30.69 -6.73 2.87
C GLY A 1010 31.65 -5.55 2.62
N LYS A 1011 32.51 -5.28 3.61
CA LYS A 1011 33.48 -4.17 3.71
C LYS A 1011 34.90 -4.57 3.25
N GLY A 1012 35.72 -3.58 2.87
CA GLY A 1012 37.18 -3.65 2.68
C GLY A 1012 37.88 -2.40 3.25
N GLY A 1013 39.16 -2.56 3.63
CA GLY A 1013 39.89 -1.75 4.62
C GLY A 1013 40.86 -0.65 4.14
N THR A 1014 41.89 -0.42 4.96
CA THR A 1014 42.28 0.90 5.50
C THR A 1014 43.82 1.10 5.60
N ARG A 1015 44.34 2.35 5.50
CA ARG A 1015 45.69 2.85 5.96
C ARG A 1015 45.96 4.34 5.60
N GLU A 1016 46.45 5.16 6.56
CA GLU A 1016 47.43 6.30 6.78
C GLU A 1016 47.68 7.73 6.15
N LEU A 1017 47.72 8.72 7.08
CA LEU A 1017 48.39 10.05 7.19
C LEU A 1017 48.08 11.23 6.23
N PHE A 1018 47.26 12.21 6.70
CA PHE A 1018 47.47 13.68 6.73
C PHE A 1018 46.42 14.31 7.68
N ASP A 1019 46.65 15.53 8.18
CA ASP A 1019 45.74 16.25 9.09
C ASP A 1019 44.65 17.00 8.27
N THR A 1020 43.38 16.62 8.45
CA THR A 1020 42.31 16.87 7.45
C THR A 1020 41.29 17.93 7.85
N LEU A 1021 41.36 18.46 9.08
CA LEU A 1021 40.49 19.54 9.58
C LEU A 1021 41.34 20.74 9.97
N LEU A 1022 41.08 21.89 9.33
CA LEU A 1022 41.73 23.15 9.69
C LEU A 1022 41.01 23.85 10.84
N VAL A 1023 39.68 23.96 10.75
CA VAL A 1023 38.86 24.70 11.72
C VAL A 1023 37.48 24.07 11.85
N TRP A 1024 37.01 23.94 13.09
CA TRP A 1024 35.61 23.73 13.41
C TRP A 1024 35.16 24.76 14.46
N LYS A 1025 34.12 25.54 14.15
CA LYS A 1025 33.44 26.45 15.08
C LYS A 1025 31.98 26.05 15.19
N GLU A 1026 31.58 25.55 16.35
CA GLU A 1026 30.22 25.04 16.60
C GLU A 1026 29.14 26.13 16.54
N ARG A 1027 29.50 27.35 16.96
CA ARG A 1027 28.59 28.50 17.12
C ARG A 1027 29.27 29.81 16.75
N ILE A 1028 28.71 30.48 15.75
CA ILE A 1028 29.03 31.85 15.34
C ILE A 1028 27.71 32.59 15.24
N THR A 1029 27.58 33.70 15.96
CA THR A 1029 26.40 34.58 15.87
C THR A 1029 26.63 35.64 14.81
N LEU A 1030 25.70 35.78 13.87
CA LEU A 1030 25.79 36.79 12.81
C LEU A 1030 25.45 38.19 13.33
N ASP A 1031 26.09 39.19 12.74
CA ASP A 1031 25.88 40.60 13.07
C ASP A 1031 24.53 41.15 12.56
N ALA A 1032 24.30 42.46 12.74
CA ALA A 1032 23.06 43.13 12.31
C ALA A 1032 22.81 43.09 10.78
N ARG A 1033 23.83 42.75 9.97
CA ARG A 1033 23.74 42.59 8.52
C ARG A 1033 23.68 41.13 8.10
N GLY A 1034 23.54 40.20 9.06
CA GLY A 1034 23.56 38.76 8.79
C GLY A 1034 24.94 38.27 8.30
N GLU A 1035 26.03 38.96 8.70
CA GLU A 1035 27.39 38.63 8.28
C GLU A 1035 28.26 38.15 9.44
N ALA A 1036 29.27 37.33 9.10
CA ALA A 1036 30.38 36.99 9.99
C ALA A 1036 31.67 36.73 9.20
N VAL A 1037 32.82 36.95 9.82
CA VAL A 1037 34.14 36.64 9.25
C VAL A 1037 34.87 35.62 10.14
N VAL A 1038 35.39 34.57 9.52
CA VAL A 1038 36.14 33.50 10.17
C VAL A 1038 37.55 33.45 9.60
N GLU A 1039 38.55 33.51 10.48
CA GLU A 1039 39.95 33.30 10.12
C GLU A 1039 40.28 31.79 10.15
N VAL A 1040 40.90 31.31 9.08
CA VAL A 1040 41.23 29.89 8.85
C VAL A 1040 42.75 29.77 8.65
N PRO A 1041 43.51 29.32 9.67
CA PRO A 1041 44.94 29.07 9.52
C PRO A 1041 45.15 27.83 8.63
N LEU A 1042 45.99 27.96 7.59
CA LEU A 1042 46.31 26.88 6.67
C LEU A 1042 47.51 26.08 7.18
N ASN A 1043 47.49 24.75 6.96
CA ASN A 1043 48.60 23.87 7.30
C ASN A 1043 49.60 23.74 6.13
N ASP A 1044 50.56 22.83 6.26
CA ASP A 1044 51.61 22.59 5.25
C ASP A 1044 51.14 21.69 4.09
N SER A 1045 49.85 21.31 4.04
CA SER A 1045 49.30 20.45 3.01
C SER A 1045 49.09 21.20 1.69
N LEU A 1046 49.70 20.70 0.61
CA LEU A 1046 49.49 21.17 -0.75
C LEU A 1046 48.21 20.55 -1.34
N THR A 1047 47.07 20.99 -0.83
CA THR A 1047 45.73 20.45 -1.13
C THR A 1047 44.71 21.57 -1.33
N SER A 1048 43.47 21.20 -1.64
CA SER A 1048 42.31 22.11 -1.62
C SER A 1048 41.53 21.91 -0.33
N PHE A 1049 41.01 23.00 0.23
CA PHE A 1049 40.16 22.98 1.42
C PHE A 1049 38.76 23.50 1.09
N ARG A 1050 37.76 22.81 1.61
CA ARG A 1050 36.35 23.18 1.55
C ARG A 1050 35.97 23.94 2.82
N LEU A 1051 35.48 25.17 2.66
CA LEU A 1051 34.96 26.01 3.73
C LEU A 1051 33.42 25.93 3.70
N VAL A 1052 32.79 25.53 4.80
CA VAL A 1052 31.35 25.26 4.87
C VAL A 1052 30.74 26.01 6.05
N ALA A 1053 29.61 26.67 5.82
CA ALA A 1053 28.77 27.28 6.85
C ALA A 1053 27.41 26.57 6.87
N ILE A 1054 26.97 26.15 8.05
CA ILE A 1054 25.68 25.50 8.31
C ILE A 1054 24.89 26.41 9.24
N ALA A 1055 23.80 26.98 8.75
CA ALA A 1055 22.97 27.93 9.46
C ALA A 1055 21.62 27.29 9.83
N ASP A 1056 21.13 27.63 11.01
CA ASP A 1056 19.77 27.34 11.43
C ASP A 1056 19.13 28.61 12.00
N ASP A 1057 17.82 28.79 11.87
CA ASP A 1057 17.07 29.91 12.44
C ASP A 1057 15.68 29.46 12.93
N GLY A 1058 15.38 29.76 14.20
CA GLY A 1058 14.16 29.28 14.86
C GLY A 1058 14.00 27.75 14.83
N ALA A 1059 12.75 27.30 14.69
CA ALA A 1059 12.43 25.87 14.68
C ALA A 1059 12.46 25.23 13.27
N GLN A 1060 12.30 26.04 12.21
CA GLN A 1060 11.94 25.52 10.87
C GLN A 1060 12.82 26.01 9.72
N ARG A 1061 13.80 26.90 9.95
CA ARG A 1061 14.64 27.44 8.87
C ARG A 1061 16.06 26.93 8.96
N PHE A 1062 16.60 26.45 7.85
CA PHE A 1062 17.91 25.82 7.78
C PHE A 1062 18.56 26.12 6.42
N GLY A 1063 19.89 26.11 6.36
CA GLY A 1063 20.61 26.20 5.09
C GLY A 1063 22.10 25.95 5.26
N SER A 1064 22.76 25.65 4.16
CA SER A 1064 24.21 25.48 4.12
C SER A 1064 24.80 26.11 2.87
N GLY A 1065 26.04 26.56 2.98
CA GLY A 1065 26.78 27.21 1.90
C GLY A 1065 28.25 26.87 1.99
N ALA A 1066 28.95 26.85 0.87
CA ALA A 1066 30.35 26.48 0.84
C ALA A 1066 31.14 27.15 -0.29
N THR A 1067 32.46 27.22 -0.10
CA THR A 1067 33.44 27.62 -1.12
C THR A 1067 34.70 26.77 -0.97
N SER A 1068 35.55 26.74 -2.00
CA SER A 1068 36.83 26.02 -1.97
C SER A 1068 38.00 26.98 -2.12
N ILE A 1069 39.13 26.66 -1.49
CA ILE A 1069 40.39 27.41 -1.57
C ILE A 1069 41.54 26.43 -1.87
N ARG A 1070 42.60 26.89 -2.57
CA ARG A 1070 43.78 26.07 -2.90
C ARG A 1070 45.01 26.53 -2.13
N VAL A 1071 45.82 25.58 -1.68
CA VAL A 1071 47.12 25.86 -1.05
C VAL A 1071 48.25 25.39 -1.96
N THR A 1072 49.18 26.30 -2.26
CA THR A 1072 50.36 26.01 -3.09
C THR A 1072 51.64 26.47 -2.41
N GLN A 1073 52.79 26.04 -2.95
CA GLN A 1073 54.10 26.56 -2.54
C GLN A 1073 54.33 27.99 -3.02
#